data_AF-A0A9D9EKS7-F1
#
_entry.id   AF-A0A9D9EKS7-F1
#
_cell.length_a   1.000
_cell.length_b   1.000
_cell.length_c   1.000
_cell.angle_alpha   90.00
_cell.angle_beta   90.00
_cell.angle_gamma   90.00
#
_symmetry.space_group_name_H-M   'P 1'
#
loop_
_entity.id
_entity.type
_entity.pdbx_description
1 polymer ?
#
loop_
_entity_poly.entity_id
_entity_poly.type
_entity_poly.pdbx_seq_one_letter_code
_entity_poly.pdbx_strand_id
1 'polypeptide(L)'
;AGTFGTGINLSAAVAAQDNTLTFRNLCGLVTVELNSVPEGYELEGLVLEGRNGEKLAGQVSITADGTGLNAAPAESSSTSVTLKAADGAPLAVGTYVFTILPADFTGGLRIVFDYGESGRSEVLTGKPVKVSAGENHRLPAVSAKAPEGTAGNPYRISTADELLAFAAASGEYSSDDVVALDADIDMSGKTWTPFVLGCQFDGQGHRIYNLSATSGTVISEVASGAVLKDVVFGSKDGTAYDGTSVISLSGPSENTGLVGRNSGTLDNVTSYVPVTAEYSGEIAGNEVRIGGLVSSNYGTVRNSRAHGNITVTGTINKYVYAGGITGWFSSSGISVESSVNTGDITVNSDKLQGVGGIAGMFQGGNITGCDNSGKITVTDADKGSYCGGIVGFIQIRSESPSTISDCDNTGEFDMDNDDIRGLGGIAGVIHGYAQSGVTISGCTNSSPVFISKGHRNLSGDKGIGGILGLSTSSTNKQHRIVSCTNSGAVYYKDNRGLTAIDDVTYTTAGGIAGILVEQMEVTDCINTGDVSSDMASNNNIGGIAGLMWNTTKISGCTNSGKVTLDFEVGTAENPGAGVRAGIGGIAGLMRGSSSLEGNTNNGSVSMTLRNIGNHCSAGGMAGVVEGSITLADNINNGAVSSDVAQTYKSVGGIVGHVMQSLTMTRNENYGDVTAVSSLTNDVFAGGLIGHIDSGSASVPTVANCTECVSNSDVTSPARAGALFAILFNSEYSSGLFKDCRIGGTVTGLVFDADLGTGAHTITAENLSDCAKSYLGGNATYIEDNLQLAE
;
A
#
# COMPACT_ATOMS: atom_id res chain seq x y z
N ALA A 1 -34.55 3.47 -69.56
CA ALA A 1 -33.63 4.47 -69.00
C ALA A 1 -32.29 3.79 -68.75
N GLY A 2 -31.18 4.47 -68.99
CA GLY A 2 -29.83 4.00 -68.66
C GLY A 2 -29.10 5.06 -67.83
N THR A 3 -28.17 4.63 -66.97
CA THR A 3 -27.30 5.51 -66.17
C THR A 3 -25.94 5.65 -66.85
N PHE A 4 -25.33 6.83 -66.73
CA PHE A 4 -24.00 7.10 -67.29
C PHE A 4 -23.00 7.37 -66.15
N GLY A 5 -22.06 6.45 -65.96
CA GLY A 5 -20.89 6.58 -65.09
C GLY A 5 -21.10 6.23 -63.61
N THR A 6 -20.11 5.56 -63.03
CA THR A 6 -19.97 5.34 -61.58
C THR A 6 -19.08 6.44 -61.00
N GLY A 7 -19.54 7.13 -59.95
CA GLY A 7 -18.76 8.19 -59.28
C GLY A 7 -18.89 9.61 -59.89
N ILE A 8 -19.88 9.83 -60.77
CA ILE A 8 -20.20 11.16 -61.34
C ILE A 8 -21.69 11.48 -61.13
N ASN A 9 -22.05 12.74 -61.41
CA ASN A 9 -23.41 13.27 -61.36
C ASN A 9 -24.43 12.34 -62.07
N LEU A 10 -25.23 11.63 -61.28
CA LEU A 10 -26.09 10.57 -61.81
C LEU A 10 -27.16 11.19 -62.73
N SER A 11 -27.13 10.82 -64.00
CA SER A 11 -28.11 11.26 -64.98
C SER A 11 -28.81 10.08 -65.62
N ALA A 12 -30.11 10.21 -65.88
CA ALA A 12 -30.89 9.21 -66.61
C ALA A 12 -31.59 9.84 -67.81
N ALA A 13 -31.76 9.05 -68.86
CA ALA A 13 -32.45 9.47 -70.07
C ALA A 13 -33.74 8.68 -70.30
N VAL A 14 -34.78 9.37 -70.78
CA VAL A 14 -36.00 8.76 -71.32
C VAL A 14 -36.11 9.13 -72.78
N ALA A 15 -36.38 8.13 -73.62
CA ALA A 15 -36.71 8.31 -75.02
C ALA A 15 -38.19 8.67 -75.17
N ALA A 16 -38.48 9.76 -75.85
CA ALA A 16 -39.83 10.11 -76.27
C ALA A 16 -40.22 9.38 -77.56
N GLN A 17 -41.52 9.35 -77.88
CA GLN A 17 -42.06 8.66 -79.07
C GLN A 17 -41.55 9.24 -80.40
N ASP A 18 -40.97 10.44 -80.39
CA ASP A 18 -40.40 11.15 -81.53
C ASP A 18 -38.88 10.89 -81.72
N ASN A 19 -38.31 9.93 -80.99
CA ASN A 19 -36.87 9.62 -80.93
C ASN A 19 -35.99 10.69 -80.26
N THR A 20 -36.58 11.64 -79.52
CA THR A 20 -35.81 12.60 -78.71
C THR A 20 -35.38 11.96 -77.39
N LEU A 21 -34.11 12.09 -77.01
CA LEU A 21 -33.60 11.68 -75.69
C LEU A 21 -33.54 12.90 -74.76
N THR A 22 -34.33 12.88 -73.68
CA THR A 22 -34.23 13.90 -72.63
C THR A 22 -33.40 13.36 -71.48
N PHE A 23 -32.27 14.01 -71.20
CA PHE A 23 -31.41 13.70 -70.05
C PHE A 23 -31.88 14.51 -68.84
N ARG A 24 -32.03 13.84 -67.70
CA ARG A 24 -32.30 14.47 -66.41
C ARG A 24 -31.18 14.12 -65.45
N ASN A 25 -30.60 15.16 -64.85
CA ASN A 25 -29.78 14.99 -63.67
C ASN A 25 -30.68 14.53 -62.51
N LEU A 26 -30.31 13.44 -61.85
CA LEU A 26 -31.02 12.85 -60.73
C LEU A 26 -30.40 13.22 -59.37
N CYS A 27 -29.22 13.84 -59.37
CA CYS A 27 -28.57 14.35 -58.17
C CYS A 27 -28.76 15.87 -58.06
N GLY A 28 -28.68 16.38 -56.83
CA GLY A 28 -28.46 17.79 -56.57
C GLY A 28 -26.98 18.07 -56.32
N LEU A 29 -26.60 19.32 -56.49
CA LEU A 29 -25.25 19.79 -56.18
C LEU A 29 -25.31 20.71 -54.96
N VAL A 30 -24.31 20.58 -54.08
CA VAL A 30 -24.10 21.52 -52.98
C VAL A 30 -22.72 22.13 -53.17
N THR A 31 -22.67 23.45 -53.38
CA THR A 31 -21.42 24.18 -53.53
C THR A 31 -21.02 24.83 -52.22
N VAL A 32 -19.80 24.55 -51.76
CA VAL A 32 -19.17 25.13 -50.58
C VAL A 32 -17.97 25.95 -51.03
N GLU A 33 -17.93 27.22 -50.64
CA GLU A 33 -16.75 28.07 -50.83
C GLU A 33 -15.98 28.12 -49.51
N LEU A 34 -14.76 27.56 -49.52
CA LEU A 34 -13.85 27.57 -48.40
C LEU A 34 -12.94 28.79 -48.52
N ASN A 35 -13.06 29.73 -47.58
CA ASN A 35 -12.35 31.01 -47.60
C ASN A 35 -10.98 30.98 -46.93
N SER A 36 -10.83 30.16 -45.89
CA SER A 36 -9.58 30.07 -45.13
C SER A 36 -9.47 28.72 -44.42
N VAL A 37 -8.22 28.31 -44.22
CA VAL A 37 -7.83 27.20 -43.34
C VAL A 37 -6.96 27.81 -42.23
N PRO A 38 -7.15 27.43 -40.95
CA PRO A 38 -6.34 27.95 -39.85
C PRO A 38 -4.85 27.74 -40.09
N GLU A 39 -4.04 28.71 -39.68
CA GLU A 39 -2.58 28.62 -39.82
C GLU A 39 -2.04 27.41 -39.04
N GLY A 40 -1.15 26.64 -39.66
CA GLY A 40 -0.57 25.43 -39.08
C GLY A 40 -1.40 24.14 -39.25
N TYR A 41 -2.56 24.19 -39.91
CA TYR A 41 -3.39 23.01 -40.17
C TYR A 41 -3.49 22.69 -41.66
N GLU A 42 -3.40 21.40 -41.99
CA GLU A 42 -3.59 20.88 -43.34
C GLU A 42 -4.94 20.15 -43.44
N LEU A 43 -5.83 20.65 -44.30
CA LEU A 43 -7.18 20.09 -44.45
C LEU A 43 -7.15 18.87 -45.38
N GLU A 44 -7.22 17.66 -44.85
CA GLU A 44 -7.19 16.43 -45.67
C GLU A 44 -8.53 16.08 -46.33
N GLY A 45 -9.64 16.58 -45.77
CA GLY A 45 -10.97 16.29 -46.30
C GLY A 45 -12.07 17.26 -45.90
N LEU A 46 -13.12 17.31 -46.71
CA LEU A 46 -14.35 18.04 -46.43
C LEU A 46 -15.52 17.06 -46.46
N VAL A 47 -16.26 16.95 -45.36
CA VAL A 47 -17.43 16.07 -45.24
C VAL A 47 -18.70 16.90 -45.19
N LEU A 48 -19.70 16.51 -45.99
CA LEU A 48 -21.03 17.09 -45.96
C LEU A 48 -22.02 16.09 -45.37
N GLU A 49 -22.77 16.53 -44.36
CA GLU A 49 -23.74 15.72 -43.63
C GLU A 49 -25.06 16.46 -43.44
N GLY A 50 -26.16 15.71 -43.42
CA GLY A 50 -27.46 16.22 -42.96
C GLY A 50 -27.58 16.08 -41.44
N ARG A 51 -28.20 17.06 -40.77
CA ARG A 51 -28.27 17.08 -39.30
C ARG A 51 -29.22 16.06 -38.69
N ASN A 52 -30.08 15.42 -39.47
CA ASN A 52 -31.01 14.39 -39.00
C ASN A 52 -30.69 13.01 -39.58
N GLY A 53 -29.46 12.79 -40.06
CA GLY A 53 -29.05 11.52 -40.67
C GLY A 53 -29.72 11.27 -42.02
N GLU A 54 -30.01 12.32 -42.78
CA GLU A 54 -30.53 12.21 -44.14
C GLU A 54 -29.56 11.41 -45.02
N LYS A 55 -30.09 10.68 -46.01
CA LYS A 55 -29.29 9.84 -46.92
C LYS A 55 -28.79 10.67 -48.09
N LEU A 56 -27.48 10.89 -48.18
CA LEU A 56 -26.87 11.79 -49.18
C LEU A 56 -26.22 11.05 -50.36
N ALA A 57 -25.82 9.80 -50.20
CA ALA A 57 -25.19 9.02 -51.26
C ALA A 57 -25.49 7.53 -51.12
N GLY A 58 -25.35 6.77 -52.20
CA GLY A 58 -25.54 5.32 -52.19
C GLY A 58 -26.18 4.81 -53.46
N GLN A 59 -26.58 3.54 -53.44
CA GLN A 59 -27.33 2.96 -54.56
C GLN A 59 -28.73 3.57 -54.64
N VAL A 60 -29.22 3.79 -55.86
CA VAL A 60 -30.56 4.30 -56.12
C VAL A 60 -31.29 3.42 -57.12
N SER A 61 -32.59 3.26 -56.92
CA SER A 61 -33.50 2.62 -57.88
C SER A 61 -34.20 3.69 -58.70
N ILE A 62 -34.16 3.55 -60.02
CA ILE A 62 -34.78 4.50 -60.96
C ILE A 62 -35.98 3.83 -61.62
N THR A 63 -37.16 4.43 -61.47
CA THR A 63 -38.38 4.01 -62.14
C THR A 63 -38.79 5.05 -63.18
N ALA A 64 -39.27 4.57 -64.33
CA ALA A 64 -39.90 5.40 -65.34
C ALA A 64 -41.40 5.11 -65.31
N ASP A 65 -42.19 6.05 -64.80
CA ASP A 65 -43.65 6.01 -64.89
C ASP A 65 -44.12 7.10 -65.88
N GLY A 66 -45.38 7.03 -66.32
CA GLY A 66 -45.95 7.95 -67.31
C GLY A 66 -45.93 9.44 -66.91
N THR A 67 -45.34 9.81 -65.77
CA THR A 67 -45.16 11.19 -65.29
C THR A 67 -43.70 11.67 -65.28
N GLY A 68 -42.70 10.79 -65.41
CA GLY A 68 -41.29 11.17 -65.47
C GLY A 68 -40.28 10.10 -65.01
N LEU A 69 -39.04 10.53 -64.74
CA LEU A 69 -38.01 9.72 -64.07
C LEU A 69 -38.03 10.00 -62.57
N ASN A 70 -38.25 8.96 -61.76
CA ASN A 70 -38.24 9.04 -60.31
C ASN A 70 -37.08 8.19 -59.76
N ALA A 71 -36.30 8.74 -58.82
CA ALA A 71 -35.18 8.06 -58.18
C ALA A 71 -35.45 7.93 -56.67
N ALA A 72 -35.31 6.72 -56.12
CA ALA A 72 -35.43 6.47 -54.70
C ALA A 72 -34.13 5.84 -54.16
N PRO A 73 -33.59 6.31 -53.02
CA PRO A 73 -32.41 5.73 -52.40
C PRO A 73 -32.67 4.31 -51.90
N ALA A 74 -31.68 3.42 -52.05
CA ALA A 74 -31.69 2.08 -51.46
C ALA A 74 -31.63 2.14 -49.93
N GLU A 75 -32.01 1.05 -49.27
CA GLU A 75 -32.00 0.98 -47.80
C GLU A 75 -30.60 1.19 -47.19
N SER A 76 -29.53 0.80 -47.89
CA SER A 76 -28.12 0.87 -47.47
C SER A 76 -27.34 2.13 -47.91
N SER A 77 -27.99 3.30 -47.96
CA SER A 77 -27.36 4.57 -48.37
C SER A 77 -26.55 5.23 -47.24
N SER A 78 -25.46 5.92 -47.61
CA SER A 78 -24.61 6.73 -46.74
C SER A 78 -25.28 8.05 -46.35
N THR A 79 -25.08 8.46 -45.10
CA THR A 79 -25.55 9.73 -44.53
C THR A 79 -24.50 10.84 -44.58
N SER A 80 -23.38 10.60 -45.27
CA SER A 80 -22.34 11.59 -45.48
C SER A 80 -21.69 11.44 -46.86
N VAL A 81 -21.17 12.54 -47.38
CA VAL A 81 -20.34 12.58 -48.59
C VAL A 81 -19.02 13.26 -48.25
N THR A 82 -17.91 12.58 -48.53
CA THR A 82 -16.56 13.09 -48.25
C THR A 82 -15.85 13.45 -49.55
N LEU A 83 -15.24 14.63 -49.58
CA LEU A 83 -14.31 15.07 -50.61
C LEU A 83 -12.88 15.01 -50.06
N LYS A 84 -11.97 14.38 -50.81
CA LYS A 84 -10.53 14.35 -50.58
C LYS A 84 -9.81 14.54 -51.91
N ALA A 85 -8.56 15.02 -51.90
CA ALA A 85 -7.74 15.05 -53.10
C ALA A 85 -7.39 13.61 -53.54
N ALA A 86 -7.37 13.36 -54.84
CA ALA A 86 -7.14 12.01 -55.38
C ALA A 86 -5.71 11.49 -55.15
N ASP A 87 -4.75 12.41 -55.00
CA ASP A 87 -3.34 12.15 -54.68
C ASP A 87 -3.05 12.18 -53.17
N GLY A 88 -4.06 12.42 -52.34
CA GLY A 88 -3.93 12.54 -50.89
C GLY A 88 -3.37 13.88 -50.41
N ALA A 89 -3.18 14.87 -51.28
CA ALA A 89 -2.72 16.20 -50.87
C ALA A 89 -3.78 16.97 -50.07
N PRO A 90 -3.37 17.92 -49.20
CA PRO A 90 -4.31 18.80 -48.51
C PRO A 90 -5.17 19.64 -49.47
N LEU A 91 -6.43 19.83 -49.10
CA LEU A 91 -7.39 20.69 -49.74
C LEU A 91 -7.02 22.17 -49.55
N ALA A 92 -6.91 22.91 -50.65
CA ALA A 92 -6.63 24.35 -50.64
C ALA A 92 -7.90 25.21 -50.44
N VAL A 93 -7.72 26.50 -50.14
CA VAL A 93 -8.81 27.49 -50.20
C VAL A 93 -9.41 27.50 -51.62
N GLY A 94 -10.73 27.41 -51.74
CA GLY A 94 -11.37 27.27 -53.04
C GLY A 94 -12.84 26.84 -52.99
N THR A 95 -13.39 26.58 -54.17
CA THR A 95 -14.79 26.13 -54.33
C THR A 95 -14.86 24.62 -54.48
N TYR A 96 -15.64 23.98 -53.62
CA TYR A 96 -15.89 22.54 -53.59
C TYR A 96 -17.34 22.25 -53.93
N VAL A 97 -17.57 21.21 -54.73
CA VAL A 97 -18.91 20.83 -55.18
C VAL A 97 -19.20 19.38 -54.79
N PHE A 98 -20.15 19.20 -53.87
CA PHE A 98 -20.67 17.90 -53.49
C PHE A 98 -21.78 17.50 -54.44
N THR A 99 -21.73 16.27 -54.94
CA THR A 99 -22.85 15.65 -55.65
C THR A 99 -23.61 14.76 -54.67
N ILE A 100 -24.88 15.07 -54.43
CA ILE A 100 -25.71 14.36 -53.43
C ILE A 100 -27.05 13.93 -54.03
N LEU A 101 -27.69 12.94 -53.40
CA LEU A 101 -29.08 12.60 -53.70
C LEU A 101 -30.01 13.74 -53.25
N PRO A 102 -31.11 14.01 -53.99
CA PRO A 102 -32.07 15.05 -53.60
C PRO A 102 -32.70 14.74 -52.24
N ALA A 103 -32.72 15.74 -51.36
CA ALA A 103 -33.24 15.58 -50.00
C ALA A 103 -33.68 16.94 -49.42
N ASP A 104 -34.61 16.87 -48.46
CA ASP A 104 -35.08 17.99 -47.66
C ASP A 104 -34.37 17.93 -46.28
N PHE A 105 -33.36 18.78 -46.09
CA PHE A 105 -32.58 18.88 -44.84
C PHE A 105 -33.27 19.85 -43.88
N THR A 106 -34.25 19.37 -43.13
CA THR A 106 -35.05 20.21 -42.22
C THR A 106 -34.23 20.76 -41.05
N GLY A 107 -33.18 20.06 -40.62
CA GLY A 107 -32.21 20.54 -39.63
C GLY A 107 -31.11 21.46 -40.20
N GLY A 108 -31.01 21.55 -41.53
CA GLY A 108 -29.89 22.15 -42.26
C GLY A 108 -28.72 21.19 -42.49
N LEU A 109 -27.66 21.70 -43.11
CA LEU A 109 -26.44 20.97 -43.45
C LEU A 109 -25.31 21.23 -42.44
N ARG A 110 -24.45 20.23 -42.21
CA ARG A 110 -23.21 20.27 -41.44
C ARG A 110 -22.03 20.06 -42.38
N ILE A 111 -21.03 20.93 -42.28
CA ILE A 111 -19.75 20.79 -42.98
C ILE A 111 -18.70 20.44 -41.93
N VAL A 112 -18.05 19.28 -42.08
CA VAL A 112 -16.95 18.84 -41.22
C VAL A 112 -15.63 18.99 -41.97
N PHE A 113 -14.69 19.65 -41.33
CA PHE A 113 -13.31 19.82 -41.79
C PHE A 113 -12.46 18.73 -41.14
N ASP A 114 -11.87 17.85 -41.96
CA ASP A 114 -11.07 16.71 -41.52
C ASP A 114 -9.58 17.02 -41.71
N TYR A 115 -8.83 17.13 -40.61
CA TYR A 115 -7.39 17.46 -40.61
C TYR A 115 -6.51 16.23 -40.32
N GLY A 116 -7.03 15.03 -40.61
CA GLY A 116 -6.33 13.77 -40.36
C GLY A 116 -6.13 13.54 -38.86
N GLU A 117 -4.88 13.25 -38.47
CA GLU A 117 -4.50 13.03 -37.05
C GLU A 117 -4.64 14.29 -36.19
N SER A 118 -4.73 15.49 -36.80
CA SER A 118 -4.91 16.75 -36.07
C SER A 118 -6.35 16.98 -35.58
N GLY A 119 -7.27 16.09 -35.93
CA GLY A 119 -8.66 16.13 -35.48
C GLY A 119 -9.61 16.75 -36.50
N ARG A 120 -10.81 17.12 -36.02
CA ARG A 120 -11.90 17.62 -36.86
C ARG A 120 -12.49 18.91 -36.28
N SER A 121 -13.05 19.74 -37.16
CA SER A 121 -13.89 20.87 -36.76
C SER A 121 -15.14 20.94 -37.62
N GLU A 122 -16.12 21.75 -37.26
CA GLU A 122 -17.35 21.86 -38.03
C GLU A 122 -17.94 23.27 -38.11
N VAL A 123 -18.77 23.46 -39.14
CA VAL A 123 -19.65 24.62 -39.29
C VAL A 123 -21.05 24.14 -39.65
N LEU A 124 -22.05 24.67 -38.92
CA LEU A 124 -23.46 24.41 -39.18
C LEU A 124 -24.05 25.53 -40.03
N THR A 125 -24.83 25.16 -41.05
CA THR A 125 -25.53 26.12 -41.91
C THR A 125 -26.83 26.67 -41.29
N GLY A 126 -27.33 26.01 -40.24
CA GLY A 126 -28.37 26.50 -39.32
C GLY A 126 -29.79 26.70 -39.87
N LYS A 127 -29.99 26.67 -41.19
CA LYS A 127 -31.29 26.87 -41.85
C LYS A 127 -31.73 25.60 -42.59
N PRO A 128 -33.04 25.29 -42.66
CA PRO A 128 -33.55 24.22 -43.52
C PRO A 128 -33.11 24.42 -44.97
N VAL A 129 -32.62 23.37 -45.62
CA VAL A 129 -32.17 23.39 -47.01
C VAL A 129 -32.90 22.30 -47.80
N LYS A 130 -33.48 22.67 -48.94
CA LYS A 130 -34.00 21.73 -49.93
C LYS A 130 -33.01 21.63 -51.08
N VAL A 131 -32.52 20.43 -51.37
CA VAL A 131 -31.67 20.16 -52.52
C VAL A 131 -32.44 19.29 -53.51
N SER A 132 -32.84 19.87 -54.65
CA SER A 132 -33.59 19.16 -55.70
C SER A 132 -32.67 18.62 -56.79
N ALA A 133 -33.16 17.64 -57.54
CA ALA A 133 -32.44 17.10 -58.70
C ALA A 133 -32.16 18.18 -59.75
N GLY A 134 -30.92 18.26 -60.24
CA GLY A 134 -30.49 19.23 -61.24
C GLY A 134 -30.24 20.65 -60.71
N GLU A 135 -30.49 20.92 -59.44
CA GLU A 135 -30.24 22.22 -58.81
C GLU A 135 -28.87 22.25 -58.13
N ASN A 136 -28.24 23.42 -58.14
CA ASN A 136 -27.03 23.68 -57.36
C ASN A 136 -27.36 24.62 -56.19
N HIS A 137 -27.31 24.10 -54.98
CA HIS A 137 -27.49 24.86 -53.77
C HIS A 137 -26.13 25.41 -53.30
N ARG A 138 -25.93 26.72 -53.41
CA ARG A 138 -24.69 27.38 -52.97
C ARG A 138 -24.82 27.81 -51.53
N LEU A 139 -24.01 27.22 -50.66
CA LEU A 139 -23.95 27.60 -49.26
C LEU A 139 -23.19 28.93 -49.09
N PRO A 140 -23.45 29.69 -48.01
CA PRO A 140 -22.61 30.80 -47.62
C PRO A 140 -21.14 30.35 -47.54
N ALA A 141 -20.23 31.23 -47.93
CA ALA A 141 -18.81 30.93 -47.82
C ALA A 141 -18.43 30.64 -46.37
N VAL A 142 -17.68 29.57 -46.15
CA VAL A 142 -17.27 29.07 -44.84
C VAL A 142 -15.78 29.24 -44.65
N SER A 143 -15.37 29.48 -43.41
CA SER A 143 -13.97 29.40 -43.01
C SER A 143 -13.81 28.18 -42.12
N ALA A 144 -12.77 27.38 -42.36
CA ALA A 144 -12.48 26.24 -41.51
C ALA A 144 -12.01 26.73 -40.14
N LYS A 145 -12.38 26.03 -39.07
CA LYS A 145 -11.99 26.36 -37.69
C LYS A 145 -10.88 25.42 -37.25
N ALA A 146 -10.03 25.86 -36.32
CA ALA A 146 -9.09 24.94 -35.70
C ALA A 146 -9.90 23.83 -34.97
N PRO A 147 -9.43 22.57 -34.98
CA PRO A 147 -9.97 21.52 -34.12
C PRO A 147 -9.96 22.00 -32.67
N GLU A 148 -11.11 21.97 -32.03
CA GLU A 148 -11.23 22.24 -30.59
C GLU A 148 -11.13 20.92 -29.83
N GLY A 149 -10.73 20.96 -28.56
CA GLY A 149 -10.53 19.75 -27.76
C GLY A 149 -9.21 19.04 -28.02
N THR A 150 -8.27 19.66 -28.73
CA THR A 150 -6.91 19.09 -28.90
C THR A 150 -5.95 19.64 -27.86
N ALA A 151 -4.80 19.00 -27.66
CA ALA A 151 -3.77 19.53 -26.75
C ALA A 151 -3.28 20.94 -27.14
N GLY A 152 -3.29 21.28 -28.45
CA GLY A 152 -2.93 22.61 -28.93
C GLY A 152 -4.06 23.64 -28.84
N ASN A 153 -5.32 23.20 -28.79
CA ASN A 153 -6.50 24.05 -28.68
C ASN A 153 -7.59 23.41 -27.80
N PRO A 154 -7.37 23.33 -26.47
CA PRO A 154 -8.33 22.72 -25.54
C PRO A 154 -9.65 23.47 -25.45
N TYR A 155 -10.72 22.77 -25.08
CA TYR A 155 -11.94 23.40 -24.56
C TYR A 155 -11.61 24.19 -23.29
N ARG A 156 -12.04 25.45 -23.21
CA ARG A 156 -11.68 26.35 -22.10
C ARG A 156 -12.81 26.54 -21.10
N ILE A 157 -12.45 26.48 -19.82
CA ILE A 157 -13.35 26.77 -18.70
C ILE A 157 -12.74 27.90 -17.87
N SER A 158 -13.44 29.02 -17.76
CA SER A 158 -13.05 30.20 -16.98
C SER A 158 -14.05 30.56 -15.87
N THR A 159 -15.21 29.93 -15.85
CA THR A 159 -16.29 30.24 -14.89
C THR A 159 -16.93 28.99 -14.29
N ALA A 160 -17.58 29.16 -13.14
CA ALA A 160 -18.31 28.07 -12.49
C ALA A 160 -19.47 27.53 -13.36
N ASP A 161 -20.13 28.39 -14.14
CA ASP A 161 -21.23 27.96 -15.01
C ASP A 161 -20.72 27.12 -16.20
N GLU A 162 -19.54 27.43 -16.74
CA GLU A 162 -18.89 26.59 -17.76
C GLU A 162 -18.43 25.25 -17.19
N LEU A 163 -17.89 25.22 -15.97
CA LEU A 163 -17.52 23.97 -15.30
C LEU A 163 -18.75 23.08 -15.06
N LEU A 164 -19.87 23.65 -14.64
CA LEU A 164 -21.13 22.93 -14.47
C LEU A 164 -21.69 22.42 -15.80
N ALA A 165 -21.59 23.22 -16.87
CA ALA A 165 -22.01 22.80 -18.20
C ALA A 165 -21.16 21.63 -18.72
N PHE A 166 -19.85 21.70 -18.53
CA PHE A 166 -18.93 20.60 -18.83
C PHE A 166 -19.29 19.33 -18.04
N ALA A 167 -19.48 19.44 -16.73
CA ALA A 167 -19.86 18.30 -15.88
C ALA A 167 -21.18 17.65 -16.34
N ALA A 168 -22.17 18.44 -16.74
CA ALA A 168 -23.45 17.95 -17.24
C ALA A 168 -23.35 17.27 -18.62
N ALA A 169 -22.39 17.69 -19.45
CA ALA A 169 -22.15 17.17 -20.80
C ALA A 169 -20.95 16.21 -20.89
N SER A 170 -20.43 15.72 -19.76
CA SER A 170 -19.14 15.00 -19.73
C SER A 170 -19.11 13.75 -20.62
N GLY A 171 -20.27 13.12 -20.85
CA GLY A 171 -20.41 11.97 -21.75
C GLY A 171 -20.30 12.29 -23.25
N GLU A 172 -20.23 13.56 -23.63
CA GLU A 172 -20.01 14.00 -25.03
C GLU A 172 -18.52 14.07 -25.39
N TYR A 173 -17.62 14.00 -24.40
CA TYR A 173 -16.17 14.09 -24.59
C TYR A 173 -15.55 12.69 -24.63
N SER A 174 -14.65 12.49 -25.60
CA SER A 174 -13.83 11.30 -25.73
C SER A 174 -12.55 11.37 -24.89
N SER A 175 -11.82 10.25 -24.76
CA SER A 175 -10.54 10.21 -24.06
C SER A 175 -9.45 11.07 -24.71
N ASP A 176 -9.61 11.42 -25.98
CA ASP A 176 -8.65 12.23 -26.73
C ASP A 176 -8.93 13.73 -26.59
N ASP A 177 -10.15 14.09 -26.17
CA ASP A 177 -10.52 15.48 -25.96
C ASP A 177 -9.78 16.08 -24.75
N VAL A 178 -9.32 17.32 -24.90
CA VAL A 178 -8.62 18.09 -23.89
C VAL A 178 -9.48 19.27 -23.43
N VAL A 179 -9.71 19.33 -22.13
CA VAL A 179 -10.43 20.39 -21.43
C VAL A 179 -9.46 21.04 -20.45
N ALA A 180 -9.37 22.36 -20.47
CA ALA A 180 -8.44 23.11 -19.64
C ALA A 180 -9.12 24.25 -18.87
N LEU A 181 -8.69 24.47 -17.63
CA LEU A 181 -9.04 25.66 -16.87
C LEU A 181 -8.18 26.85 -17.32
N ASP A 182 -8.78 28.02 -17.54
CA ASP A 182 -8.10 29.29 -17.83
C ASP A 182 -8.17 30.30 -16.66
N ALA A 183 -8.92 29.95 -15.60
CA ALA A 183 -9.06 30.75 -14.40
C ALA A 183 -9.38 29.89 -13.18
N ASP A 184 -9.16 30.45 -11.99
CA ASP A 184 -9.64 29.86 -10.74
C ASP A 184 -11.17 29.94 -10.67
N ILE A 185 -11.81 28.85 -10.24
CA ILE A 185 -13.25 28.66 -10.27
C ILE A 185 -13.83 28.73 -8.84
N ASP A 186 -14.63 29.76 -8.58
CA ASP A 186 -15.41 29.92 -7.34
C ASP A 186 -16.79 29.25 -7.46
N MET A 187 -17.02 28.20 -6.67
CA MET A 187 -18.27 27.43 -6.67
C MET A 187 -19.31 27.95 -5.66
N SER A 188 -19.10 29.13 -5.08
CA SER A 188 -20.03 29.74 -4.11
C SER A 188 -21.47 29.80 -4.63
N GLY A 189 -22.41 29.23 -3.86
CA GLY A 189 -23.83 29.25 -4.19
C GLY A 189 -24.22 28.39 -5.40
N LYS A 190 -23.30 27.56 -5.90
CA LYS A 190 -23.56 26.62 -7.00
C LYS A 190 -23.85 25.22 -6.44
N THR A 191 -24.75 24.51 -7.10
CA THR A 191 -25.03 23.09 -6.78
C THR A 191 -24.10 22.21 -7.59
N TRP A 192 -23.37 21.31 -6.93
CA TRP A 192 -22.52 20.33 -7.58
C TRP A 192 -23.21 18.99 -7.73
N THR A 193 -22.97 18.30 -8.84
CA THR A 193 -23.38 16.91 -9.06
C THR A 193 -22.19 16.14 -9.62
N PRO A 194 -21.79 15.01 -9.01
CA PRO A 194 -20.65 14.24 -9.50
C PRO A 194 -20.91 13.66 -10.88
N PHE A 195 -19.85 13.54 -11.67
CA PHE A 195 -19.89 13.02 -13.04
C PHE A 195 -18.70 12.11 -13.32
N VAL A 196 -18.80 11.35 -14.41
CA VAL A 196 -17.70 10.54 -14.94
C VAL A 196 -16.84 11.42 -15.84
N LEU A 197 -15.57 11.59 -15.50
CA LEU A 197 -14.58 12.25 -16.34
C LEU A 197 -14.04 11.25 -17.38
N GLY A 198 -14.41 11.47 -18.64
CA GLY A 198 -14.03 10.62 -19.78
C GLY A 198 -12.85 11.12 -20.60
N CYS A 199 -12.31 12.31 -20.32
CA CYS A 199 -11.38 13.04 -21.18
C CYS A 199 -10.13 13.52 -20.43
N GLN A 200 -9.23 14.24 -21.12
CA GLN A 200 -8.07 14.88 -20.52
C GLN A 200 -8.47 16.22 -19.88
N PHE A 201 -8.53 16.27 -18.55
CA PHE A 201 -8.81 17.49 -17.80
C PHE A 201 -7.52 18.07 -17.22
N ASP A 202 -7.12 19.24 -17.73
CA ASP A 202 -5.93 19.97 -17.32
C ASP A 202 -6.31 21.22 -16.51
N GLY A 203 -6.06 21.20 -15.20
CA GLY A 203 -6.28 22.37 -14.36
C GLY A 203 -5.29 23.51 -14.63
N GLN A 204 -4.17 23.28 -15.31
CA GLN A 204 -3.11 24.27 -15.56
C GLN A 204 -2.64 25.02 -14.28
N GLY A 205 -2.74 24.36 -13.12
CA GLY A 205 -2.43 24.91 -11.79
C GLY A 205 -3.55 25.75 -11.16
N HIS A 206 -4.71 25.88 -11.81
CA HIS A 206 -5.85 26.62 -11.29
C HIS A 206 -6.57 25.90 -10.15
N ARG A 207 -7.32 26.69 -9.37
CA ARG A 207 -8.07 26.21 -8.21
C ARG A 207 -9.56 26.08 -8.48
N ILE A 208 -10.19 25.10 -7.85
CA ILE A 208 -11.64 24.98 -7.70
C ILE A 208 -11.96 25.03 -6.20
N TYR A 209 -12.69 26.04 -5.73
CA TYR A 209 -12.90 26.30 -4.30
C TYR A 209 -14.36 26.68 -3.99
N ASN A 210 -14.70 26.72 -2.70
CA ASN A 210 -16.08 26.82 -2.19
C ASN A 210 -17.03 25.73 -2.73
N LEU A 211 -16.51 24.52 -2.98
CA LEU A 211 -17.22 23.39 -3.57
C LEU A 211 -17.95 22.56 -2.51
N SER A 212 -19.22 22.21 -2.74
CA SER A 212 -19.99 21.36 -1.83
C SER A 212 -20.45 20.07 -2.51
N ALA A 213 -19.82 18.94 -2.17
CA ALA A 213 -20.14 17.61 -2.66
C ALA A 213 -20.78 16.74 -1.57
N THR A 214 -22.11 16.69 -1.52
CA THR A 214 -22.86 16.02 -0.44
C THR A 214 -23.26 14.58 -0.72
N SER A 215 -22.87 14.05 -1.89
CA SER A 215 -23.04 12.65 -2.28
C SER A 215 -21.78 11.81 -2.04
N GLY A 216 -20.81 12.33 -1.28
CA GLY A 216 -19.57 11.66 -0.92
C GLY A 216 -18.44 11.73 -1.97
N THR A 217 -18.66 12.29 -3.16
CA THR A 217 -17.61 12.44 -4.19
C THR A 217 -17.72 13.74 -4.97
N VAL A 218 -16.60 14.26 -5.48
CA VAL A 218 -16.59 15.39 -6.44
C VAL A 218 -16.68 14.86 -7.86
N ILE A 219 -15.84 13.87 -8.20
CA ILE A 219 -15.86 13.16 -9.48
C ILE A 219 -16.26 11.71 -9.17
N SER A 220 -17.27 11.19 -9.85
CA SER A 220 -17.71 9.81 -9.57
C SER A 220 -16.71 8.78 -10.08
N GLU A 221 -16.16 9.01 -11.28
CA GLU A 221 -15.11 8.17 -11.86
C GLU A 221 -14.19 8.97 -12.80
N VAL A 222 -12.89 8.68 -12.76
CA VAL A 222 -11.95 9.01 -13.84
C VAL A 222 -11.83 7.76 -14.72
N ALA A 223 -12.35 7.82 -15.94
CA ALA A 223 -12.46 6.66 -16.81
C ALA A 223 -11.10 6.17 -17.33
N SER A 224 -11.05 4.93 -17.85
CA SER A 224 -9.85 4.41 -18.51
C SER A 224 -9.42 5.31 -19.66
N GLY A 225 -8.14 5.69 -19.70
CA GLY A 225 -7.58 6.62 -20.68
C GLY A 225 -7.76 8.10 -20.35
N ALA A 226 -8.65 8.46 -19.42
CA ALA A 226 -8.84 9.82 -18.95
C ALA A 226 -7.73 10.24 -17.98
N VAL A 227 -7.46 11.55 -17.92
CA VAL A 227 -6.45 12.13 -17.03
C VAL A 227 -7.06 13.33 -16.32
N LEU A 228 -6.92 13.37 -15.00
CA LEU A 228 -7.14 14.56 -14.18
C LEU A 228 -5.78 15.07 -13.72
N LYS A 229 -5.40 16.28 -14.14
CA LYS A 229 -4.08 16.80 -13.78
C LYS A 229 -4.04 18.27 -13.43
N ASP A 230 -2.98 18.65 -12.72
CA ASP A 230 -2.57 20.03 -12.45
C ASP A 230 -3.71 20.90 -11.87
N VAL A 231 -4.47 20.37 -10.91
CA VAL A 231 -5.65 21.04 -10.35
C VAL A 231 -5.63 21.01 -8.81
N VAL A 232 -6.05 22.11 -8.20
CA VAL A 232 -6.16 22.25 -6.74
C VAL A 232 -7.62 22.39 -6.32
N PHE A 233 -8.08 21.52 -5.42
CA PHE A 233 -9.43 21.57 -4.85
C PHE A 233 -9.42 22.11 -3.42
N GLY A 234 -10.41 22.95 -3.10
CA GLY A 234 -10.70 23.39 -1.73
C GLY A 234 -9.76 24.44 -1.16
N SER A 235 -9.05 25.17 -2.02
CA SER A 235 -8.13 26.23 -1.61
C SER A 235 -8.26 27.44 -2.53
N LYS A 236 -8.45 28.62 -1.95
CA LYS A 236 -8.51 29.88 -2.71
C LYS A 236 -7.12 30.41 -3.09
N ASP A 237 -6.13 30.18 -2.24
CA ASP A 237 -4.75 30.64 -2.44
C ASP A 237 -3.80 29.55 -2.96
N GLY A 238 -4.24 28.28 -2.95
CA GLY A 238 -3.47 27.10 -3.33
C GLY A 238 -2.62 26.51 -2.21
N THR A 239 -2.66 27.08 -1.00
CA THR A 239 -1.76 26.74 0.12
C THR A 239 -2.50 26.30 1.39
N ALA A 240 -3.75 26.71 1.56
CA ALA A 240 -4.55 26.36 2.73
C ALA A 240 -6.01 26.06 2.36
N TYR A 241 -6.67 25.28 3.22
CA TYR A 241 -8.10 25.02 3.12
C TYR A 241 -8.90 26.34 3.14
N ASP A 242 -9.88 26.46 2.24
CA ASP A 242 -10.72 27.65 2.09
C ASP A 242 -11.78 27.84 3.21
N GLY A 243 -11.91 26.86 4.12
CA GLY A 243 -12.87 26.88 5.23
C GLY A 243 -14.31 26.55 4.84
N THR A 244 -14.58 26.26 3.57
CA THR A 244 -15.95 26.15 3.02
C THR A 244 -16.17 24.88 2.20
N SER A 245 -15.17 24.46 1.42
CA SER A 245 -15.29 23.29 0.56
C SER A 245 -15.48 22.02 1.38
N VAL A 246 -16.35 21.12 0.95
CA VAL A 246 -16.68 19.91 1.70
C VAL A 246 -17.00 18.73 0.78
N ILE A 247 -16.49 17.56 1.15
CA ILE A 247 -16.98 16.27 0.68
C ILE A 247 -17.65 15.61 1.87
N SER A 248 -18.97 15.49 1.83
CA SER A 248 -19.74 14.84 2.88
C SER A 248 -20.58 13.71 2.33
N LEU A 249 -20.71 12.63 3.08
CA LEU A 249 -21.66 11.57 2.84
C LEU A 249 -22.55 11.41 4.08
N SER A 250 -23.87 11.34 3.86
CA SER A 250 -24.83 10.87 4.86
C SER A 250 -25.70 9.78 4.23
N GLY A 251 -25.54 8.53 4.69
CA GLY A 251 -26.29 7.37 4.19
C GLY A 251 -25.41 6.23 3.64
N PRO A 252 -26.02 5.23 2.98
CA PRO A 252 -25.30 4.03 2.54
C PRO A 252 -24.59 4.30 1.20
N SER A 253 -23.25 4.36 1.23
CA SER A 253 -22.40 4.36 0.03
C SER A 253 -21.18 3.47 0.25
N GLU A 254 -20.61 2.96 -0.83
CA GLU A 254 -19.36 2.19 -0.78
C GLU A 254 -18.12 3.07 -0.96
N ASN A 255 -18.25 4.21 -1.64
CA ASN A 255 -17.14 5.07 -2.03
C ASN A 255 -17.32 6.48 -1.48
N THR A 256 -16.25 7.01 -0.87
CA THR A 256 -16.19 8.40 -0.40
C THR A 256 -14.79 8.97 -0.56
N GLY A 257 -14.67 10.18 -1.12
CA GLY A 257 -13.40 10.83 -1.46
C GLY A 257 -13.52 11.84 -2.60
N LEU A 258 -12.44 12.54 -2.98
CA LEU A 258 -12.50 13.48 -4.11
C LEU A 258 -12.99 12.78 -5.40
N VAL A 259 -12.44 11.60 -5.68
CA VAL A 259 -12.77 10.73 -6.79
C VAL A 259 -13.30 9.41 -6.25
N GLY A 260 -14.50 8.99 -6.68
CA GLY A 260 -15.07 7.71 -6.26
C GLY A 260 -14.28 6.52 -6.80
N ARG A 261 -14.05 6.48 -8.10
CA ARG A 261 -13.26 5.44 -8.78
C ARG A 261 -12.23 6.04 -9.71
N ASN A 262 -11.00 5.56 -9.68
CA ASN A 262 -9.99 5.93 -10.67
C ASN A 262 -9.66 4.72 -11.55
N SER A 263 -10.04 4.74 -12.82
CA SER A 263 -9.61 3.78 -13.85
C SER A 263 -8.58 4.40 -14.81
N GLY A 264 -8.30 5.70 -14.67
CA GLY A 264 -7.38 6.48 -15.50
C GLY A 264 -6.16 6.95 -14.71
N THR A 265 -5.81 8.23 -14.87
CA THR A 265 -4.65 8.84 -14.18
C THR A 265 -5.05 10.10 -13.42
N LEU A 266 -4.61 10.18 -12.16
CA LEU A 266 -4.48 11.44 -11.44
C LEU A 266 -2.99 11.83 -11.42
N ASP A 267 -2.66 13.03 -11.90
CA ASP A 267 -1.29 13.54 -11.92
C ASP A 267 -1.23 14.97 -11.37
N ASN A 268 -0.49 15.18 -10.29
CA ASN A 268 -0.37 16.50 -9.66
C ASN A 268 -1.73 17.10 -9.24
N VAL A 269 -2.58 16.25 -8.65
CA VAL A 269 -3.88 16.66 -8.08
C VAL A 269 -3.71 16.95 -6.60
N THR A 270 -4.13 18.12 -6.15
CA THR A 270 -4.07 18.52 -4.73
C THR A 270 -5.46 18.75 -4.18
N SER A 271 -5.78 18.16 -3.02
CA SER A 271 -7.06 18.40 -2.32
C SER A 271 -6.83 18.87 -0.89
N TYR A 272 -7.35 20.05 -0.57
CA TYR A 272 -7.50 20.54 0.80
C TYR A 272 -8.90 20.24 1.37
N VAL A 273 -9.76 19.60 0.59
CA VAL A 273 -11.17 19.40 0.95
C VAL A 273 -11.29 18.30 2.01
N PRO A 274 -11.84 18.59 3.20
CA PRO A 274 -12.11 17.56 4.20
C PRO A 274 -13.16 16.57 3.70
N VAL A 275 -12.96 15.31 4.04
CA VAL A 275 -13.84 14.19 3.71
C VAL A 275 -14.51 13.71 5.00
N THR A 276 -15.83 13.87 5.10
CA THR A 276 -16.62 13.42 6.26
C THR A 276 -17.68 12.41 5.83
N ALA A 277 -17.58 11.19 6.32
CA ALA A 277 -18.51 10.11 6.00
C ALA A 277 -19.25 9.65 7.25
N GLU A 278 -20.55 9.93 7.31
CA GLU A 278 -21.46 9.47 8.36
C GLU A 278 -22.38 8.38 7.81
N TYR A 279 -22.03 7.12 8.06
CA TYR A 279 -22.73 5.97 7.51
C TYR A 279 -23.98 5.61 8.32
N SER A 280 -25.06 5.31 7.59
CA SER A 280 -26.30 4.79 8.15
C SER A 280 -27.04 3.92 7.13
N GLY A 281 -27.91 3.04 7.60
CA GLY A 281 -28.66 2.11 6.75
C GLY A 281 -27.85 0.89 6.30
N GLU A 282 -28.39 0.14 5.34
CA GLU A 282 -27.76 -1.07 4.82
C GLU A 282 -26.86 -0.73 3.61
N ILE A 283 -25.58 -1.08 3.72
CA ILE A 283 -24.62 -0.93 2.62
C ILE A 283 -24.69 -2.18 1.73
N ALA A 284 -24.95 -1.97 0.43
CA ALA A 284 -25.18 -3.04 -0.53
C ALA A 284 -23.93 -3.92 -0.74
N GLY A 285 -22.75 -3.30 -0.85
CA GLY A 285 -21.48 -3.98 -1.04
C GLY A 285 -20.99 -4.77 0.17
N ASN A 286 -19.80 -5.34 0.03
CA ASN A 286 -19.14 -6.08 1.12
C ASN A 286 -18.27 -5.18 2.01
N GLU A 287 -17.96 -3.98 1.55
CA GLU A 287 -16.86 -3.14 2.05
C GLU A 287 -17.19 -1.66 1.84
N VAL A 288 -16.55 -0.80 2.63
CA VAL A 288 -16.60 0.65 2.54
C VAL A 288 -15.20 1.18 2.33
N ARG A 289 -15.05 2.09 1.38
CA ARG A 289 -13.76 2.55 0.86
C ARG A 289 -13.71 4.07 0.93
N ILE A 290 -12.80 4.58 1.75
CA ILE A 290 -12.64 6.00 1.98
C ILE A 290 -11.24 6.42 1.55
N GLY A 291 -11.17 7.35 0.61
CA GLY A 291 -9.94 7.96 0.14
C GLY A 291 -10.00 9.47 0.32
N GLY A 292 -8.92 10.13 0.73
CA GLY A 292 -8.86 11.60 0.65
C GLY A 292 -8.89 12.07 -0.80
N LEU A 293 -8.17 11.35 -1.69
CA LEU A 293 -8.23 11.56 -3.14
C LEU A 293 -9.11 10.53 -3.85
N VAL A 294 -8.85 9.23 -3.71
CA VAL A 294 -9.50 8.20 -4.52
C VAL A 294 -10.10 7.10 -3.65
N SER A 295 -11.41 6.91 -3.64
CA SER A 295 -12.00 5.82 -2.84
C SER A 295 -11.53 4.44 -3.32
N SER A 296 -11.68 4.16 -4.62
CA SER A 296 -11.22 2.91 -5.25
C SER A 296 -10.28 3.17 -6.43
N ASN A 297 -9.00 2.81 -6.29
CA ASN A 297 -7.99 2.96 -7.32
C ASN A 297 -7.84 1.68 -8.16
N TYR A 298 -8.05 1.85 -9.47
CA TYR A 298 -7.87 0.88 -10.57
C TYR A 298 -6.86 1.40 -11.63
N GLY A 299 -6.23 2.56 -11.39
CA GLY A 299 -5.35 3.25 -12.33
C GLY A 299 -4.08 3.79 -11.67
N THR A 300 -3.61 4.95 -12.14
CA THR A 300 -2.40 5.61 -11.60
C THR A 300 -2.77 6.84 -10.79
N VAL A 301 -2.16 7.02 -9.63
CA VAL A 301 -2.15 8.30 -8.90
C VAL A 301 -0.69 8.69 -8.70
N ARG A 302 -0.28 9.86 -9.19
CA ARG A 302 1.09 10.31 -9.01
C ARG A 302 1.20 11.80 -8.69
N ASN A 303 2.28 12.18 -8.02
CA ASN A 303 2.58 13.58 -7.65
C ASN A 303 1.46 14.30 -6.88
N SER A 304 0.55 13.55 -6.26
CA SER A 304 -0.73 14.07 -5.77
C SER A 304 -0.75 14.22 -4.25
N ARG A 305 -1.56 15.14 -3.73
CA ARG A 305 -1.52 15.55 -2.32
C ARG A 305 -2.89 15.59 -1.67
N ALA A 306 -3.03 14.94 -0.53
CA ALA A 306 -4.20 15.01 0.35
C ALA A 306 -3.86 15.82 1.62
N HIS A 307 -4.45 17.00 1.74
CA HIS A 307 -4.35 17.87 2.92
C HIS A 307 -5.64 17.90 3.74
N GLY A 308 -6.77 17.54 3.14
CA GLY A 308 -8.06 17.48 3.82
C GLY A 308 -8.14 16.32 4.82
N ASN A 309 -8.62 16.60 6.03
CA ASN A 309 -8.84 15.57 7.03
C ASN A 309 -9.94 14.59 6.60
N ILE A 310 -9.79 13.33 6.99
CA ILE A 310 -10.77 12.27 6.79
C ILE A 310 -11.40 11.93 8.12
N THR A 311 -12.73 11.92 8.19
CA THR A 311 -13.50 11.51 9.37
C THR A 311 -14.57 10.50 8.97
N VAL A 312 -14.53 9.32 9.58
CA VAL A 312 -15.47 8.22 9.34
C VAL A 312 -16.19 7.87 10.63
N THR A 313 -17.51 7.95 10.62
CA THR A 313 -18.38 7.67 11.77
C THR A 313 -19.67 6.96 11.34
N GLY A 314 -20.49 6.58 12.32
CA GLY A 314 -21.82 6.01 12.10
C GLY A 314 -21.84 4.48 12.21
N THR A 315 -23.02 3.89 11.98
CA THR A 315 -23.19 2.43 12.06
C THR A 315 -22.83 1.80 10.74
N ILE A 316 -21.73 1.05 10.71
CA ILE A 316 -21.23 0.40 9.49
C ILE A 316 -21.39 -1.11 9.66
N ASN A 317 -22.09 -1.76 8.73
CA ASN A 317 -22.33 -3.20 8.77
C ASN A 317 -21.36 -4.02 7.88
N LYS A 318 -20.34 -3.37 7.30
CA LYS A 318 -19.37 -3.91 6.34
C LYS A 318 -17.94 -3.53 6.71
N TYR A 319 -16.95 -4.19 6.11
CA TYR A 319 -15.54 -3.89 6.39
C TYR A 319 -15.15 -2.49 5.94
N VAL A 320 -14.42 -1.76 6.79
CA VAL A 320 -13.98 -0.39 6.49
C VAL A 320 -12.50 -0.35 6.13
N TYR A 321 -12.21 0.35 5.03
CA TYR A 321 -10.86 0.66 4.58
C TYR A 321 -10.73 2.16 4.33
N ALA A 322 -9.78 2.80 5.01
CA ALA A 322 -9.54 4.23 4.90
C ALA A 322 -8.07 4.51 4.55
N GLY A 323 -7.86 5.38 3.55
CA GLY A 323 -6.55 5.88 3.21
C GLY A 323 -6.54 7.37 2.86
N GLY A 324 -5.47 8.07 3.22
CA GLY A 324 -5.31 9.49 2.89
C GLY A 324 -5.29 9.75 1.39
N ILE A 325 -4.62 8.88 0.62
CA ILE A 325 -4.68 8.92 -0.84
C ILE A 325 -5.79 8.02 -1.36
N THR A 326 -5.79 6.73 -0.99
CA THR A 326 -6.80 5.78 -1.47
C THR A 326 -7.35 4.82 -0.43
N GLY A 327 -8.67 4.58 -0.47
CA GLY A 327 -9.28 3.58 0.41
C GLY A 327 -8.94 2.16 -0.02
N TRP A 328 -8.98 1.90 -1.33
CA TRP A 328 -8.86 0.55 -1.89
C TRP A 328 -8.00 0.51 -3.15
N PHE A 329 -6.99 -0.36 -3.12
CA PHE A 329 -6.11 -0.64 -4.24
C PHE A 329 -6.43 -2.02 -4.82
N SER A 330 -6.92 -2.09 -6.06
CA SER A 330 -7.68 -3.27 -6.51
C SER A 330 -6.90 -4.48 -7.02
N SER A 331 -5.75 -4.29 -7.66
CA SER A 331 -5.06 -5.35 -8.42
C SER A 331 -3.64 -4.94 -8.86
N SER A 332 -2.90 -5.87 -9.47
CA SER A 332 -1.64 -5.54 -10.15
C SER A 332 -1.81 -4.58 -11.33
N GLY A 333 -0.75 -3.85 -11.66
CA GLY A 333 -0.73 -2.87 -12.77
C GLY A 333 -1.21 -1.46 -12.38
N ILE A 334 -1.48 -1.25 -11.09
CA ILE A 334 -1.94 -0.01 -10.49
C ILE A 334 -0.79 0.58 -9.68
N SER A 335 -0.66 1.91 -9.65
CA SER A 335 0.37 2.58 -8.88
C SER A 335 -0.13 3.81 -8.11
N VAL A 336 0.49 4.04 -6.96
CA VAL A 336 0.46 5.32 -6.24
C VAL A 336 1.90 5.76 -6.03
N GLU A 337 2.29 6.87 -6.65
CA GLU A 337 3.69 7.29 -6.76
C GLU A 337 3.89 8.73 -6.28
N SER A 338 4.98 9.03 -5.57
CA SER A 338 5.35 10.42 -5.24
C SER A 338 4.21 11.24 -4.63
N SER A 339 3.36 10.60 -3.83
CA SER A 339 2.10 11.16 -3.34
C SER A 339 2.11 11.30 -1.83
N VAL A 340 1.47 12.36 -1.33
CA VAL A 340 1.64 12.79 0.07
C VAL A 340 0.29 12.92 0.76
N ASN A 341 0.14 12.29 1.92
CA ASN A 341 -0.94 12.57 2.85
C ASN A 341 -0.43 13.39 4.04
N THR A 342 -1.08 14.51 4.30
CA THR A 342 -0.87 15.35 5.49
C THR A 342 -2.15 15.56 6.29
N GLY A 343 -3.31 15.21 5.73
CA GLY A 343 -4.59 15.28 6.43
C GLY A 343 -4.71 14.18 7.48
N ASP A 344 -5.27 14.52 8.62
CA ASP A 344 -5.51 13.55 9.69
C ASP A 344 -6.62 12.58 9.29
N ILE A 345 -6.46 11.31 9.67
CA ILE A 345 -7.42 10.24 9.40
C ILE A 345 -8.00 9.78 10.72
N THR A 346 -9.29 10.03 10.94
CA THR A 346 -10.02 9.58 12.13
C THR A 346 -11.11 8.59 11.74
N VAL A 347 -11.03 7.36 12.25
CA VAL A 347 -11.99 6.30 11.98
C VAL A 347 -12.60 5.77 13.28
N ASN A 348 -13.92 5.84 13.35
CA ASN A 348 -14.73 5.27 14.42
C ASN A 348 -15.68 4.23 13.80
N SER A 349 -15.33 2.93 13.92
CA SER A 349 -16.11 1.83 13.34
C SER A 349 -15.77 0.46 13.94
N ASP A 350 -16.80 -0.19 14.50
CA ASP A 350 -16.75 -1.57 14.99
C ASP A 350 -16.50 -2.65 13.89
N LYS A 351 -16.35 -2.24 12.62
CA LYS A 351 -16.02 -3.08 11.45
C LYS A 351 -14.72 -2.69 10.76
N LEU A 352 -13.87 -1.92 11.41
CA LEU A 352 -12.61 -1.48 10.84
C LEU A 352 -11.67 -2.65 10.52
N GLN A 353 -11.20 -2.69 9.27
CA GLN A 353 -10.25 -3.71 8.82
C GLN A 353 -8.88 -3.11 8.47
N GLY A 354 -8.80 -1.97 7.78
CA GLY A 354 -7.52 -1.39 7.38
C GLY A 354 -7.52 0.14 7.36
N VAL A 355 -6.55 0.76 8.04
CA VAL A 355 -6.29 2.20 7.93
C VAL A 355 -4.83 2.43 7.55
N GLY A 356 -4.60 3.20 6.49
CA GLY A 356 -3.27 3.62 6.05
C GLY A 356 -3.21 5.12 5.83
N GLY A 357 -2.05 5.75 6.02
CA GLY A 357 -1.87 7.15 5.60
C GLY A 357 -1.98 7.31 4.08
N ILE A 358 -1.56 6.31 3.31
CA ILE A 358 -1.69 6.29 1.85
C ILE A 358 -2.82 5.39 1.40
N ALA A 359 -2.83 4.13 1.83
CA ALA A 359 -3.79 3.13 1.37
C ALA A 359 -4.46 2.35 2.52
N GLY A 360 -5.79 2.27 2.54
CA GLY A 360 -6.50 1.41 3.50
C GLY A 360 -6.28 -0.08 3.22
N MET A 361 -6.55 -0.49 1.97
CA MET A 361 -6.39 -1.85 1.46
C MET A 361 -5.43 -1.90 0.26
N PHE A 362 -4.52 -2.89 0.24
CA PHE A 362 -3.59 -3.12 -0.85
C PHE A 362 -3.69 -4.56 -1.40
N GLN A 363 -4.25 -4.72 -2.61
CA GLN A 363 -4.42 -6.04 -3.26
C GLN A 363 -3.42 -6.36 -4.37
N GLY A 364 -2.52 -5.44 -4.67
CA GLY A 364 -1.39 -5.64 -5.55
C GLY A 364 -1.01 -4.38 -6.31
N GLY A 365 0.15 -4.37 -6.98
CA GLY A 365 0.69 -3.19 -7.68
C GLY A 365 1.86 -2.55 -6.94
N ASN A 366 2.03 -1.23 -7.08
CA ASN A 366 3.17 -0.50 -6.51
C ASN A 366 2.73 0.74 -5.71
N ILE A 367 3.31 0.93 -4.53
CA ILE A 367 3.27 2.20 -3.80
C ILE A 367 4.72 2.66 -3.64
N THR A 368 5.10 3.78 -4.24
CA THR A 368 6.52 4.19 -4.32
C THR A 368 6.72 5.68 -4.04
N GLY A 369 7.67 6.03 -3.18
CA GLY A 369 8.01 7.45 -2.93
C GLY A 369 6.90 8.22 -2.23
N CYS A 370 6.09 7.57 -1.39
CA CYS A 370 4.90 8.18 -0.81
C CYS A 370 5.10 8.50 0.68
N ASP A 371 4.57 9.65 1.10
CA ASP A 371 4.79 10.18 2.44
C ASP A 371 3.48 10.33 3.21
N ASN A 372 3.47 9.89 4.47
CA ASN A 372 2.42 10.21 5.41
C ASN A 372 2.96 11.03 6.58
N SER A 373 2.38 12.22 6.79
CA SER A 373 2.56 13.03 7.99
C SER A 373 1.26 13.31 8.74
N GLY A 374 0.11 12.89 8.19
CA GLY A 374 -1.18 13.01 8.85
C GLY A 374 -1.32 12.02 10.01
N LYS A 375 -1.93 12.46 11.12
CA LYS A 375 -2.18 11.61 12.29
C LYS A 375 -3.26 10.58 11.98
N ILE A 376 -3.06 9.33 12.40
CA ILE A 376 -4.04 8.25 12.26
C ILE A 376 -4.65 7.96 13.63
N THR A 377 -5.97 8.15 13.74
CA THR A 377 -6.74 7.98 14.98
C THR A 377 -7.84 6.93 14.80
N VAL A 378 -7.90 5.95 15.70
CA VAL A 378 -8.90 4.88 15.70
C VAL A 378 -9.50 4.74 17.10
N THR A 379 -10.82 4.93 17.26
CA THR A 379 -11.45 5.07 18.60
C THR A 379 -12.52 4.02 18.96
N ASP A 380 -12.94 3.17 18.03
CA ASP A 380 -13.97 2.14 18.26
C ASP A 380 -13.81 1.05 17.19
N ALA A 381 -13.25 -0.11 17.52
CA ALA A 381 -13.13 -1.24 16.60
C ALA A 381 -13.17 -2.55 17.36
N ASP A 382 -14.25 -3.30 17.16
CA ASP A 382 -14.51 -4.55 17.88
C ASP A 382 -13.93 -5.79 17.18
N LYS A 383 -13.31 -5.63 16.00
CA LYS A 383 -12.87 -6.75 15.16
C LYS A 383 -11.47 -6.54 14.58
N GLY A 384 -10.44 -6.74 15.40
CA GLY A 384 -9.09 -7.06 14.96
C GLY A 384 -8.55 -6.17 13.84
N SER A 385 -8.46 -4.88 14.11
CA SER A 385 -8.11 -3.88 13.11
C SER A 385 -6.61 -3.84 12.82
N TYR A 386 -6.28 -3.42 11.60
CA TYR A 386 -4.91 -3.27 11.14
C TYR A 386 -4.65 -1.83 10.72
N CYS A 387 -3.53 -1.28 11.18
CA CYS A 387 -3.17 0.12 10.96
C CYS A 387 -1.73 0.21 10.51
N GLY A 388 -1.49 0.97 9.44
CA GLY A 388 -0.17 1.25 8.91
C GLY A 388 0.01 2.74 8.69
N GLY A 389 1.22 3.27 8.81
CA GLY A 389 1.48 4.66 8.43
C GLY A 389 1.32 4.89 6.93
N ILE A 390 1.59 3.86 6.11
CA ILE A 390 1.40 3.89 4.66
C ILE A 390 0.22 3.00 4.27
N VAL A 391 0.22 1.71 4.65
CA VAL A 391 -0.80 0.73 4.26
C VAL A 391 -1.42 0.02 5.46
N GLY A 392 -2.75 0.05 5.59
CA GLY A 392 -3.44 -0.66 6.67
C GLY A 392 -3.40 -2.18 6.51
N PHE A 393 -3.93 -2.67 5.39
CA PHE A 393 -4.15 -4.11 5.16
C PHE A 393 -3.64 -4.56 3.80
N ILE A 394 -2.75 -5.54 3.77
CA ILE A 394 -2.21 -6.11 2.53
C ILE A 394 -2.82 -7.51 2.30
N GLN A 395 -3.46 -7.71 1.15
CA GLN A 395 -3.95 -9.03 0.72
C GLN A 395 -3.83 -9.15 -0.79
N ILE A 396 -2.71 -9.70 -1.25
CA ILE A 396 -2.41 -9.73 -2.68
C ILE A 396 -3.35 -10.70 -3.40
N ARG A 397 -4.10 -10.19 -4.38
CA ARG A 397 -4.98 -10.98 -5.26
C ARG A 397 -4.46 -11.04 -6.70
N SER A 398 -3.18 -10.75 -6.88
CA SER A 398 -2.49 -10.83 -8.15
C SER A 398 -1.43 -11.92 -8.14
N GLU A 399 -1.20 -12.51 -9.31
CA GLU A 399 -0.06 -13.41 -9.56
C GLU A 399 1.28 -12.65 -9.66
N SER A 400 1.24 -11.35 -9.93
CA SER A 400 2.45 -10.51 -10.01
C SER A 400 2.90 -10.07 -8.61
N PRO A 401 4.21 -10.06 -8.31
CA PRO A 401 4.74 -9.49 -7.07
C PRO A 401 4.32 -8.04 -6.90
N SER A 402 4.13 -7.61 -5.66
CA SER A 402 3.71 -6.24 -5.34
C SER A 402 4.72 -5.58 -4.39
N THR A 403 4.87 -4.27 -4.53
CA THR A 403 5.92 -3.52 -3.84
C THR A 403 5.36 -2.31 -3.08
N ILE A 404 5.96 -2.05 -1.92
CA ILE A 404 5.84 -0.79 -1.19
C ILE A 404 7.28 -0.33 -1.00
N SER A 405 7.70 0.74 -1.68
CA SER A 405 9.10 1.15 -1.70
C SER A 405 9.31 2.64 -1.46
N ASP A 406 10.41 2.97 -0.78
CA ASP A 406 10.89 4.35 -0.64
C ASP A 406 9.82 5.29 -0.04
N CYS A 407 9.01 4.76 0.88
CA CYS A 407 7.91 5.50 1.53
C CYS A 407 8.27 5.89 2.95
N ASP A 408 7.87 7.09 3.37
CA ASP A 408 8.17 7.63 4.70
C ASP A 408 6.91 7.87 5.53
N ASN A 409 6.93 7.41 6.78
CA ASN A 409 5.91 7.74 7.78
C ASN A 409 6.48 8.60 8.91
N THR A 410 5.87 9.77 9.08
CA THR A 410 6.07 10.70 10.21
C THR A 410 4.76 11.00 10.94
N GLY A 411 3.62 10.54 10.42
CA GLY A 411 2.32 10.72 11.06
C GLY A 411 2.19 9.93 12.35
N GLU A 412 1.67 10.58 13.40
CA GLU A 412 1.44 9.95 14.70
C GLU A 412 0.28 8.94 14.67
N PHE A 413 0.33 7.95 15.56
CA PHE A 413 -0.78 7.03 15.79
C PHE A 413 -1.45 7.34 17.12
N ASP A 414 -2.78 7.35 17.11
CA ASP A 414 -3.61 7.46 18.30
C ASP A 414 -4.64 6.34 18.29
N MET A 415 -4.20 5.21 18.86
CA MET A 415 -4.94 3.96 18.92
C MET A 415 -5.69 3.91 20.25
N ASP A 416 -6.87 4.52 20.27
CA ASP A 416 -7.84 4.41 21.36
C ASP A 416 -8.72 3.16 21.10
N ASN A 417 -8.12 1.98 21.22
CA ASN A 417 -8.80 0.74 20.86
C ASN A 417 -8.28 -0.48 21.62
N ASP A 418 -9.19 -1.40 21.94
CA ASP A 418 -8.87 -2.63 22.68
C ASP A 418 -8.37 -3.78 21.77
N ASP A 419 -8.64 -3.76 20.46
CA ASP A 419 -8.39 -4.85 19.52
C ASP A 419 -7.67 -4.44 18.23
N ILE A 420 -6.59 -3.67 18.36
CA ILE A 420 -5.59 -3.56 17.28
C ILE A 420 -4.80 -4.88 17.22
N ARG A 421 -4.90 -5.58 16.10
CA ARG A 421 -4.13 -6.82 15.86
C ARG A 421 -2.75 -6.51 15.31
N GLY A 422 -2.67 -5.66 14.29
CA GLY A 422 -1.41 -5.31 13.65
C GLY A 422 -1.27 -3.81 13.52
N LEU A 423 -0.20 -3.27 14.11
CA LEU A 423 0.17 -1.87 13.97
C LEU A 423 1.60 -1.77 13.43
N GLY A 424 1.75 -1.20 12.24
CA GLY A 424 3.06 -0.97 11.63
C GLY A 424 3.28 0.50 11.35
N GLY A 425 4.50 1.00 11.53
CA GLY A 425 4.83 2.34 11.04
C GLY A 425 4.70 2.48 9.52
N ILE A 426 4.83 1.38 8.75
CA ILE A 426 4.57 1.35 7.30
C ILE A 426 3.33 0.53 6.98
N ALA A 427 3.28 -0.73 7.42
CA ALA A 427 2.23 -1.68 7.06
C ALA A 427 1.62 -2.36 8.30
N GLY A 428 0.29 -2.35 8.43
CA GLY A 428 -0.40 -3.00 9.55
C GLY A 428 -0.32 -4.53 9.49
N VAL A 429 -0.58 -5.11 8.32
CA VAL A 429 -0.52 -6.57 8.12
C VAL A 429 -0.17 -6.98 6.70
N ILE A 430 0.57 -8.08 6.57
CA ILE A 430 0.61 -8.92 5.37
C ILE A 430 -0.27 -10.15 5.60
N HIS A 431 -1.43 -10.18 4.96
CA HIS A 431 -2.44 -11.21 5.20
C HIS A 431 -2.20 -12.46 4.34
N GLY A 432 -2.47 -13.64 4.92
CA GLY A 432 -2.00 -14.93 4.42
C GLY A 432 -2.63 -15.41 3.13
N TYR A 433 -3.68 -14.76 2.63
CA TYR A 433 -4.31 -15.08 1.34
C TYR A 433 -3.62 -14.43 0.12
N ALA A 434 -2.34 -14.09 0.24
CA ALA A 434 -1.57 -13.45 -0.82
C ALA A 434 -1.23 -14.40 -1.98
N GLN A 435 -1.70 -14.12 -3.19
CA GLN A 435 -1.42 -14.97 -4.36
C GLN A 435 0.05 -14.91 -4.82
N SER A 436 0.77 -13.84 -4.45
CA SER A 436 2.19 -13.61 -4.75
C SER A 436 2.92 -12.97 -3.55
N GLY A 437 4.25 -12.91 -3.62
CA GLY A 437 5.09 -12.28 -2.61
C GLY A 437 4.95 -10.75 -2.58
N VAL A 438 5.19 -10.17 -1.41
CA VAL A 438 5.18 -8.72 -1.16
C VAL A 438 6.57 -8.31 -0.71
N THR A 439 7.08 -7.22 -1.28
CA THR A 439 8.34 -6.60 -0.81
C THR A 439 8.04 -5.21 -0.27
N ILE A 440 8.41 -4.98 1.00
CA ILE A 440 8.50 -3.65 1.60
C ILE A 440 9.98 -3.27 1.59
N SER A 441 10.38 -2.19 0.90
CA SER A 441 11.80 -1.89 0.73
C SER A 441 12.16 -0.41 0.78
N GLY A 442 13.25 -0.05 1.45
CA GLY A 442 13.72 1.35 1.48
C GLY A 442 12.78 2.30 2.22
N CYS A 443 11.82 1.78 2.99
CA CYS A 443 10.84 2.62 3.70
C CYS A 443 11.37 3.06 5.07
N THR A 444 10.96 4.25 5.50
CA THR A 444 11.35 4.81 6.80
C THR A 444 10.15 5.08 7.69
N ASN A 445 10.19 4.63 8.94
CA ASN A 445 9.27 5.11 9.97
C ASN A 445 10.04 5.92 11.02
N SER A 446 9.62 7.18 11.21
CA SER A 446 10.16 8.07 12.26
C SER A 446 9.15 8.40 13.35
N SER A 447 7.90 7.94 13.21
CA SER A 447 6.83 8.18 14.17
C SER A 447 6.79 7.09 15.25
N PRO A 448 6.54 7.43 16.53
CA PRO A 448 6.31 6.44 17.56
C PRO A 448 5.11 5.53 17.23
N VAL A 449 5.30 4.23 17.38
CA VAL A 449 4.28 3.20 17.15
C VAL A 449 3.91 2.58 18.49
N PHE A 450 2.69 2.85 18.96
CA PHE A 450 2.27 2.37 20.27
C PHE A 450 0.79 2.06 20.39
N ILE A 451 0.49 1.20 21.35
CA ILE A 451 -0.87 0.88 21.78
C ILE A 451 -0.98 1.22 23.26
N SER A 452 -1.99 2.04 23.61
CA SER A 452 -2.12 2.65 24.94
C SER A 452 -3.32 2.17 25.75
N LYS A 453 -4.36 1.60 25.11
CA LYS A 453 -5.48 1.00 25.83
C LYS A 453 -5.32 -0.51 25.87
N GLY A 454 -5.16 -1.02 27.10
CA GLY A 454 -4.78 -2.39 27.33
C GLY A 454 -5.81 -3.36 26.78
N HIS A 455 -5.32 -4.26 25.95
CA HIS A 455 -6.11 -5.21 25.18
C HIS A 455 -7.17 -5.94 26.01
N ARG A 456 -8.42 -5.94 25.56
CA ARG A 456 -9.39 -6.93 26.02
C ARG A 456 -9.08 -8.27 25.37
N ASN A 457 -9.18 -9.32 26.19
CA ASN A 457 -9.00 -10.73 25.88
C ASN A 457 -9.72 -11.14 24.58
N LEU A 458 -9.03 -11.09 23.46
CA LEU A 458 -9.50 -11.57 22.17
C LEU A 458 -8.42 -12.47 21.57
N SER A 459 -8.84 -13.67 21.17
CA SER A 459 -7.98 -14.69 20.57
C SER A 459 -7.35 -14.19 19.27
N GLY A 460 -6.04 -14.42 19.12
CA GLY A 460 -5.29 -14.13 17.90
C GLY A 460 -3.92 -13.50 18.17
N ASP A 461 -3.01 -13.65 17.21
CA ASP A 461 -1.68 -13.06 17.25
C ASP A 461 -1.76 -11.53 17.11
N LYS A 462 -1.12 -10.80 18.04
CA LYS A 462 -1.06 -9.32 18.06
C LYS A 462 0.38 -8.84 17.96
N GLY A 463 0.67 -7.98 16.98
CA GLY A 463 2.01 -7.52 16.67
C GLY A 463 2.07 -6.02 16.42
N ILE A 464 3.02 -5.34 17.07
CA ILE A 464 3.43 -4.00 16.69
C ILE A 464 4.85 -4.01 16.11
N GLY A 465 5.06 -3.23 15.07
CA GLY A 465 6.40 -3.03 14.53
C GLY A 465 6.63 -1.65 13.94
N GLY A 466 7.89 -1.22 13.90
CA GLY A 466 8.24 0.06 13.29
C GLY A 466 7.99 0.08 11.78
N ILE A 467 8.05 -1.08 11.10
CA ILE A 467 7.73 -1.22 9.67
C ILE A 467 6.47 -2.06 9.49
N LEU A 468 6.45 -3.29 9.98
CA LEU A 468 5.34 -4.23 9.83
C LEU A 468 4.73 -4.62 11.18
N GLY A 469 3.42 -4.51 11.33
CA GLY A 469 2.74 -5.03 12.53
C GLY A 469 2.86 -6.55 12.63
N LEU A 470 2.30 -7.27 11.66
CA LEU A 470 2.45 -8.72 11.57
C LEU A 470 2.26 -9.28 10.16
N SER A 471 2.79 -10.47 9.93
CA SER A 471 2.39 -11.35 8.82
C SER A 471 1.56 -12.52 9.36
N THR A 472 0.52 -12.94 8.63
CA THR A 472 -0.29 -14.13 8.99
C THR A 472 -0.03 -15.29 8.02
N SER A 473 -0.11 -16.53 8.52
CA SER A 473 0.08 -17.75 7.73
C SER A 473 -0.91 -17.86 6.56
N SER A 474 -0.47 -18.31 5.38
CA SER A 474 -1.23 -19.24 4.49
C SER A 474 -0.85 -19.26 3.01
N THR A 475 0.30 -18.73 2.58
CA THR A 475 0.78 -19.03 1.22
C THR A 475 2.27 -19.39 1.27
N ASN A 476 2.68 -20.45 0.56
CA ASN A 476 4.10 -20.79 0.36
C ASN A 476 4.80 -19.72 -0.51
N LYS A 477 4.70 -18.46 -0.12
CA LYS A 477 5.15 -17.28 -0.86
C LYS A 477 6.12 -16.54 0.03
N GLN A 478 7.23 -16.17 -0.58
CA GLN A 478 8.25 -15.42 0.10
C GLN A 478 7.85 -13.95 0.14
N HIS A 479 7.73 -13.42 1.35
CA HIS A 479 7.51 -12.01 1.63
C HIS A 479 8.81 -11.41 2.19
N ARG A 480 9.08 -10.14 1.89
CA ARG A 480 10.38 -9.52 2.16
C ARG A 480 10.23 -8.14 2.78
N ILE A 481 11.08 -7.83 3.77
CA ILE A 481 11.34 -6.47 4.25
C ILE A 481 12.83 -6.21 4.01
N VAL A 482 13.18 -5.19 3.21
CA VAL A 482 14.55 -5.00 2.72
C VAL A 482 15.00 -3.55 2.89
N SER A 483 16.13 -3.31 3.54
CA SER A 483 16.73 -1.97 3.64
C SER A 483 15.79 -0.91 4.24
N CYS A 484 14.88 -1.31 5.13
CA CYS A 484 13.97 -0.40 5.80
C CYS A 484 14.58 0.12 7.11
N THR A 485 14.20 1.34 7.50
CA THR A 485 14.70 1.98 8.72
C THR A 485 13.55 2.36 9.66
N ASN A 486 13.67 1.97 10.93
CA ASN A 486 12.81 2.48 11.99
C ASN A 486 13.64 3.34 12.97
N SER A 487 13.20 4.57 13.21
CA SER A 487 13.72 5.47 14.25
C SER A 487 12.68 5.86 15.29
N GLY A 488 11.39 5.63 15.00
CA GLY A 488 10.31 5.80 15.96
C GLY A 488 10.36 4.75 17.08
N ALA A 489 10.06 5.14 18.31
CA ALA A 489 9.93 4.19 19.41
C ALA A 489 8.76 3.23 19.16
N VAL A 490 8.92 1.94 19.50
CA VAL A 490 7.89 0.91 19.38
C VAL A 490 7.55 0.42 20.78
N TYR A 491 6.36 0.70 21.29
CA TYR A 491 6.04 0.32 22.67
C TYR A 491 4.59 -0.04 22.93
N TYR A 492 4.40 -0.97 23.87
CA TYR A 492 3.11 -1.14 24.55
C TYR A 492 3.12 -0.38 25.86
N LYS A 493 1.98 0.25 26.17
CA LYS A 493 1.79 1.01 27.41
C LYS A 493 0.62 0.47 28.23
N ASP A 494 0.86 0.10 29.48
CA ASP A 494 -0.17 -0.29 30.44
C ASP A 494 -0.78 0.96 31.09
N ASN A 495 -1.96 1.35 30.62
CA ASN A 495 -2.75 2.40 31.26
C ASN A 495 -3.87 1.85 32.16
N ARG A 496 -3.92 0.54 32.45
CA ARG A 496 -5.07 -0.08 33.12
C ARG A 496 -4.94 -0.14 34.64
N GLY A 497 -3.76 0.06 35.20
CA GLY A 497 -3.51 -0.12 36.63
C GLY A 497 -3.91 -1.52 37.12
N LEU A 498 -3.72 -2.54 36.27
CA LEU A 498 -4.17 -3.90 36.55
C LEU A 498 -3.49 -4.46 37.80
N THR A 499 -4.27 -5.20 38.58
CA THR A 499 -3.81 -5.91 39.77
C THR A 499 -3.56 -7.41 39.52
N ALA A 500 -3.71 -7.88 38.27
CA ALA A 500 -3.54 -9.29 37.89
C ALA A 500 -3.01 -9.44 36.45
N ILE A 501 -2.28 -10.54 36.20
CA ILE A 501 -1.71 -10.92 34.90
C ILE A 501 -2.81 -11.40 33.95
N ASP A 502 -2.77 -10.93 32.70
CA ASP A 502 -3.62 -11.47 31.63
C ASP A 502 -2.90 -12.63 30.91
N ASP A 503 -3.15 -13.87 31.34
CA ASP A 503 -2.38 -15.09 30.98
C ASP A 503 -2.60 -15.57 29.52
N VAL A 504 -3.55 -14.98 28.79
CA VAL A 504 -3.97 -15.49 27.47
C VAL A 504 -3.40 -14.69 26.30
N THR A 505 -2.87 -13.48 26.53
CA THR A 505 -2.45 -12.57 25.45
C THR A 505 -0.92 -12.45 25.37
N TYR A 506 -0.34 -12.73 24.19
CA TYR A 506 1.06 -12.43 23.90
C TYR A 506 1.19 -11.02 23.32
N THR A 507 1.88 -10.16 24.05
CA THR A 507 2.29 -8.84 23.61
C THR A 507 3.57 -8.99 22.79
N THR A 508 3.47 -8.81 21.48
CA THR A 508 4.62 -8.98 20.58
C THR A 508 5.01 -7.67 19.92
N ALA A 509 6.28 -7.27 20.09
CA ALA A 509 6.82 -6.02 19.58
C ALA A 509 8.18 -6.23 18.92
N GLY A 510 8.40 -5.60 17.77
CA GLY A 510 9.71 -5.54 17.15
C GLY A 510 10.03 -4.19 16.54
N GLY A 511 11.29 -3.75 16.60
CA GLY A 511 11.68 -2.46 16.00
C GLY A 511 11.41 -2.38 14.49
N ILE A 512 11.46 -3.51 13.78
CA ILE A 512 11.07 -3.61 12.36
C ILE A 512 9.74 -4.31 12.21
N ALA A 513 9.58 -5.50 12.78
CA ALA A 513 8.38 -6.31 12.62
C ALA A 513 7.87 -6.86 13.96
N GLY A 514 6.57 -6.78 14.23
CA GLY A 514 6.01 -7.45 15.40
C GLY A 514 6.12 -8.97 15.25
N ILE A 515 5.38 -9.53 14.29
CA ILE A 515 5.32 -10.97 14.07
C ILE A 515 5.68 -11.32 12.63
N LEU A 516 6.61 -12.26 12.47
CA LEU A 516 7.05 -12.83 11.21
C LEU A 516 6.67 -14.31 11.16
N VAL A 517 5.98 -14.72 10.10
CA VAL A 517 5.59 -16.13 9.88
C VAL A 517 5.89 -16.58 8.45
N GLU A 518 6.13 -17.87 8.25
CA GLU A 518 6.13 -18.56 6.95
C GLU A 518 6.96 -17.89 5.86
N GLN A 519 8.26 -18.20 5.77
CA GLN A 519 9.14 -17.73 4.67
C GLN A 519 9.32 -16.20 4.58
N MET A 520 8.96 -15.45 5.63
CA MET A 520 9.35 -14.05 5.76
C MET A 520 10.87 -13.90 5.83
N GLU A 521 11.39 -13.00 5.02
CA GLU A 521 12.78 -12.55 5.05
C GLU A 521 12.88 -11.07 5.41
N VAL A 522 13.71 -10.76 6.40
CA VAL A 522 14.07 -9.37 6.77
C VAL A 522 15.55 -9.20 6.53
N THR A 523 15.92 -8.25 5.66
CA THR A 523 17.31 -8.11 5.21
C THR A 523 17.76 -6.66 5.21
N ASP A 524 18.98 -6.41 5.72
CA ASP A 524 19.63 -5.09 5.71
C ASP A 524 18.81 -3.96 6.36
N CYS A 525 17.94 -4.30 7.31
CA CYS A 525 17.08 -3.34 8.00
C CYS A 525 17.78 -2.76 9.24
N ILE A 526 17.43 -1.51 9.57
CA ILE A 526 18.03 -0.77 10.69
C ILE A 526 16.94 -0.34 11.66
N ASN A 527 17.07 -0.74 12.92
CA ASN A 527 16.29 -0.17 14.02
C ASN A 527 17.17 0.72 14.90
N THR A 528 16.74 1.96 15.11
CA THR A 528 17.33 2.91 16.07
C THR A 528 16.35 3.36 17.14
N GLY A 529 15.04 3.13 16.94
CA GLY A 529 14.01 3.43 17.93
C GLY A 529 14.02 2.41 19.07
N ASP A 530 13.77 2.88 20.29
CA ASP A 530 13.64 1.99 21.45
C ASP A 530 12.42 1.08 21.30
N VAL A 531 12.55 -0.17 21.70
CA VAL A 531 11.47 -1.17 21.70
C VAL A 531 11.17 -1.56 23.13
N SER A 532 9.95 -1.32 23.61
CA SER A 532 9.63 -1.59 25.01
C SER A 532 8.21 -2.06 25.30
N SER A 533 8.02 -2.62 26.49
CA SER A 533 6.70 -2.93 27.04
C SER A 533 6.74 -2.75 28.55
N ASP A 534 5.67 -2.21 29.11
CA ASP A 534 5.36 -2.21 30.54
C ASP A 534 4.08 -3.01 30.86
N MET A 535 3.59 -3.79 29.89
CA MET A 535 2.38 -4.59 30.07
C MET A 535 2.64 -5.88 30.85
N ALA A 536 1.83 -6.07 31.90
CA ALA A 536 1.79 -7.29 32.71
C ALA A 536 1.10 -8.48 32.00
N SER A 537 1.73 -8.96 30.92
CA SER A 537 1.28 -10.09 30.09
C SER A 537 2.46 -10.97 29.67
N ASN A 538 2.21 -12.00 28.86
CA ASN A 538 3.29 -12.65 28.13
C ASN A 538 3.88 -11.67 27.12
N ASN A 539 5.21 -11.62 27.00
CA ASN A 539 5.91 -10.61 26.21
C ASN A 539 6.98 -11.23 25.31
N ASN A 540 6.94 -10.91 24.02
CA ASN A 540 7.98 -11.24 23.04
C ASN A 540 8.48 -9.93 22.42
N ILE A 541 9.70 -9.52 22.77
CA ILE A 541 10.21 -8.20 22.37
C ILE A 541 11.56 -8.37 21.67
N GLY A 542 11.67 -7.88 20.44
CA GLY A 542 12.92 -7.90 19.68
C GLY A 542 13.32 -6.51 19.21
N GLY A 543 14.61 -6.23 19.13
CA GLY A 543 15.08 -5.01 18.46
C GLY A 543 14.75 -4.98 16.96
N ILE A 544 14.62 -6.15 16.31
CA ILE A 544 14.16 -6.27 14.92
C ILE A 544 12.79 -6.94 14.86
N ALA A 545 12.65 -8.14 15.45
CA ALA A 545 11.42 -8.93 15.39
C ALA A 545 10.94 -9.41 16.75
N GLY A 546 9.67 -9.21 17.10
CA GLY A 546 9.13 -9.76 18.35
C GLY A 546 9.04 -11.28 18.32
N LEU A 547 8.41 -11.82 17.27
CA LEU A 547 8.24 -13.27 17.05
C LEU A 547 8.68 -13.65 15.64
N MET A 548 9.43 -14.74 15.55
CA MET A 548 9.81 -15.43 14.31
C MET A 548 9.24 -16.85 14.33
N TRP A 549 8.49 -17.25 13.29
CA TRP A 549 7.88 -18.58 13.25
C TRP A 549 7.91 -19.22 11.85
N ASN A 550 8.48 -20.42 11.76
CA ASN A 550 8.32 -21.35 10.64
C ASN A 550 9.01 -20.87 9.34
N THR A 551 10.30 -21.19 9.17
CA THR A 551 11.08 -20.87 7.96
C THR A 551 11.31 -19.36 7.76
N THR A 552 11.49 -18.61 8.85
CA THR A 552 11.76 -17.16 8.77
C THR A 552 13.25 -16.86 8.91
N LYS A 553 13.70 -15.78 8.27
CA LYS A 553 15.11 -15.37 8.26
C LYS A 553 15.25 -13.87 8.51
N ILE A 554 16.20 -13.52 9.38
CA ILE A 554 16.67 -12.14 9.54
C ILE A 554 18.17 -12.12 9.23
N SER A 555 18.61 -11.24 8.33
CA SER A 555 20.02 -11.18 7.95
C SER A 555 20.53 -9.77 7.65
N GLY A 556 21.76 -9.47 8.03
CA GLY A 556 22.38 -8.16 7.79
C GLY A 556 21.70 -7.00 8.53
N CYS A 557 20.82 -7.28 9.48
CA CYS A 557 20.06 -6.25 10.20
C CYS A 557 20.84 -5.70 11.39
N THR A 558 20.60 -4.45 11.73
CA THR A 558 21.21 -3.77 12.89
C THR A 558 20.15 -3.22 13.83
N ASN A 559 20.23 -3.58 15.12
CA ASN A 559 19.49 -2.90 16.18
C ASN A 559 20.44 -2.01 17.00
N SER A 560 20.09 -0.74 17.18
CA SER A 560 20.78 0.20 18.09
C SER A 560 19.84 0.81 19.14
N GLY A 561 18.53 0.62 19.00
CA GLY A 561 17.55 1.02 20.02
C GLY A 561 17.58 0.08 21.22
N LYS A 562 17.24 0.60 22.40
CA LYS A 562 17.16 -0.22 23.62
C LYS A 562 15.98 -1.17 23.53
N VAL A 563 16.16 -2.39 24.02
CA VAL A 563 15.08 -3.39 24.14
C VAL A 563 14.77 -3.58 25.61
N THR A 564 13.59 -3.12 26.05
CA THR A 564 13.25 -3.03 27.48
C THR A 564 11.92 -3.69 27.81
N LEU A 565 11.90 -4.52 28.84
CA LEU A 565 10.67 -4.97 29.49
C LEU A 565 10.70 -4.48 30.94
N ASP A 566 9.75 -3.65 31.35
CA ASP A 566 9.74 -3.07 32.70
C ASP A 566 8.32 -2.96 33.26
N PHE A 567 7.97 -3.80 34.23
CA PHE A 567 6.70 -3.67 34.95
C PHE A 567 6.71 -4.28 36.36
N GLU A 568 5.80 -3.78 37.19
CA GLU A 568 5.53 -4.25 38.54
C GLU A 568 4.07 -4.63 38.69
N VAL A 569 3.79 -5.85 39.16
CA VAL A 569 2.43 -6.26 39.51
C VAL A 569 2.22 -6.01 41.01
N GLY A 570 1.10 -5.38 41.37
CA GLY A 570 0.67 -5.29 42.77
C GLY A 570 0.53 -6.68 43.40
N THR A 571 0.54 -6.77 44.74
CA THR A 571 0.49 -8.06 45.48
C THR A 571 -0.58 -9.01 44.93
N ALA A 572 -0.19 -9.93 44.05
CA ALA A 572 -1.14 -10.77 43.34
C ALA A 572 -1.72 -11.80 44.33
N GLU A 573 -3.05 -11.88 44.42
CA GLU A 573 -3.74 -12.93 45.19
C GLU A 573 -3.59 -14.33 44.54
N ASN A 574 -2.91 -14.43 43.39
CA ASN A 574 -2.76 -15.68 42.65
C ASN A 574 -1.36 -15.83 41.99
N PRO A 575 -0.30 -16.15 42.76
CA PRO A 575 1.08 -16.30 42.26
C PRO A 575 1.31 -17.49 41.30
N GLY A 576 0.26 -18.22 40.90
CA GLY A 576 0.34 -19.42 40.06
C GLY A 576 0.21 -19.19 38.55
N ALA A 577 -0.29 -18.04 38.10
CA ALA A 577 -0.31 -17.65 36.68
C ALA A 577 1.04 -16.99 36.35
N GLY A 578 1.89 -17.69 35.61
CA GLY A 578 3.27 -17.27 35.41
C GLY A 578 3.47 -16.51 34.10
N VAL A 579 4.02 -15.30 34.18
CA VAL A 579 4.47 -14.55 33.00
C VAL A 579 5.61 -15.28 32.29
N ARG A 580 5.47 -15.48 30.99
CA ARG A 580 6.53 -15.89 30.06
C ARG A 580 7.01 -14.69 29.27
N ALA A 581 8.31 -14.44 29.29
CA ALA A 581 8.91 -13.34 28.54
C ALA A 581 10.16 -13.78 27.79
N GLY A 582 10.24 -13.43 26.51
CA GLY A 582 11.43 -13.53 25.67
C GLY A 582 11.81 -12.16 25.13
N ILE A 583 12.95 -11.63 25.57
CA ILE A 583 13.47 -10.37 25.03
C ILE A 583 14.82 -10.59 24.35
N GLY A 584 14.96 -10.05 23.13
CA GLY A 584 16.17 -10.20 22.32
C GLY A 584 16.60 -8.89 21.68
N GLY A 585 17.90 -8.66 21.57
CA GLY A 585 18.41 -7.51 20.82
C GLY A 585 18.05 -7.56 19.33
N ILE A 586 17.83 -8.75 18.76
CA ILE A 586 17.30 -8.94 17.40
C ILE A 586 15.91 -9.57 17.44
N ALA A 587 15.75 -10.74 18.07
CA ALA A 587 14.51 -11.51 18.08
C ALA A 587 14.03 -11.85 19.49
N GLY A 588 12.77 -11.56 19.84
CA GLY A 588 12.22 -11.92 21.15
C GLY A 588 12.08 -13.43 21.33
N LEU A 589 11.26 -14.05 20.47
CA LEU A 589 11.01 -15.49 20.44
C LEU A 589 11.22 -16.04 19.03
N MET A 590 11.98 -17.14 18.93
CA MET A 590 12.22 -17.86 17.68
C MET A 590 11.62 -19.26 17.72
N ARG A 591 10.81 -19.60 16.72
CA ARG A 591 10.11 -20.89 16.58
C ARG A 591 10.27 -21.52 15.19
N GLY A 592 10.04 -22.84 15.14
CA GLY A 592 10.11 -23.63 13.91
C GLY A 592 11.52 -23.66 13.33
N SER A 593 11.67 -23.69 12.01
CA SER A 593 12.99 -23.70 11.35
C SER A 593 13.42 -22.29 10.95
N SER A 594 13.98 -21.48 11.85
CA SER A 594 14.28 -20.05 11.57
C SER A 594 15.76 -19.69 11.78
N SER A 595 16.25 -18.61 11.15
CA SER A 595 17.66 -18.21 11.26
C SER A 595 17.91 -16.71 11.48
N LEU A 596 19.02 -16.41 12.18
CA LEU A 596 19.65 -15.10 12.25
C LEU A 596 21.05 -15.19 11.63
N GLU A 597 21.34 -14.40 10.61
CA GLU A 597 22.62 -14.45 9.88
C GLU A 597 23.24 -13.05 9.69
N GLY A 598 24.42 -12.79 10.23
CA GLY A 598 25.13 -11.52 9.97
C GLY A 598 24.50 -10.30 10.64
N ASN A 599 23.76 -10.46 11.75
CA ASN A 599 23.07 -9.36 12.41
C ASN A 599 23.91 -8.74 13.53
N THR A 600 23.67 -7.46 13.82
CA THR A 600 24.35 -6.73 14.89
C THR A 600 23.37 -6.13 15.89
N ASN A 601 23.56 -6.40 17.18
CA ASN A 601 22.86 -5.69 18.25
C ASN A 601 23.81 -4.76 19.01
N ASN A 602 23.58 -3.45 18.93
CA ASN A 602 24.28 -2.42 19.69
C ASN A 602 23.45 -1.89 20.87
N GLY A 603 22.13 -2.10 20.83
CA GLY A 603 21.21 -1.63 21.88
C GLY A 603 21.28 -2.50 23.13
N SER A 604 21.13 -1.89 24.31
CA SER A 604 21.04 -2.66 25.56
C SER A 604 19.74 -3.46 25.60
N VAL A 605 19.80 -4.68 26.12
CA VAL A 605 18.64 -5.54 26.37
C VAL A 605 18.46 -5.63 27.88
N SER A 606 17.32 -5.19 28.40
CA SER A 606 17.09 -5.16 29.85
C SER A 606 15.68 -5.57 30.24
N MET A 607 15.59 -6.38 31.30
CA MET A 607 14.34 -6.79 31.90
C MET A 607 14.29 -6.41 33.38
N THR A 608 13.23 -5.71 33.80
CA THR A 608 12.95 -5.41 35.20
C THR A 608 11.54 -5.88 35.55
N LEU A 609 11.42 -6.88 36.42
CA LEU A 609 10.12 -7.45 36.80
C LEU A 609 10.00 -7.58 38.33
N ARG A 610 8.86 -7.15 38.89
CA ARG A 610 8.61 -7.21 40.34
C ARG A 610 7.35 -8.00 40.68
N ASN A 611 7.44 -8.86 41.69
CA ASN A 611 6.35 -9.67 42.25
C ASN A 611 5.75 -10.71 41.29
N ILE A 612 6.54 -11.27 40.36
CA ILE A 612 6.07 -12.19 39.30
C ILE A 612 7.13 -13.15 38.76
N GLY A 613 6.68 -14.24 38.13
CA GLY A 613 7.32 -14.85 36.95
C GLY A 613 7.37 -16.39 36.95
N ASN A 614 7.03 -17.04 35.83
CA ASN A 614 7.51 -18.40 35.51
C ASN A 614 8.16 -18.35 34.12
N HIS A 615 9.49 -18.41 34.04
CA HIS A 615 10.31 -18.47 32.82
C HIS A 615 10.42 -17.16 32.01
N CYS A 616 11.31 -16.27 32.45
CA CYS A 616 11.66 -15.04 31.74
C CYS A 616 13.12 -15.10 31.24
N SER A 617 13.36 -14.75 29.98
CA SER A 617 14.68 -14.88 29.34
C SER A 617 15.07 -13.65 28.53
N ALA A 618 16.35 -13.28 28.58
CA ALA A 618 16.93 -12.17 27.85
C ALA A 618 18.18 -12.61 27.08
N GLY A 619 18.26 -12.24 25.80
CA GLY A 619 19.42 -12.54 24.95
C GLY A 619 19.88 -11.33 24.15
N GLY A 620 21.19 -11.19 23.90
CA GLY A 620 21.69 -10.12 23.03
C GLY A 620 21.24 -10.28 21.56
N MET A 621 21.00 -11.52 21.12
CA MET A 621 20.40 -11.82 19.82
C MET A 621 18.96 -12.32 19.97
N ALA A 622 18.78 -13.43 20.69
CA ALA A 622 17.50 -14.12 20.80
C ALA A 622 17.10 -14.31 22.26
N GLY A 623 15.90 -13.91 22.64
CA GLY A 623 15.40 -14.13 24.00
C GLY A 623 15.17 -15.62 24.29
N VAL A 624 14.33 -16.24 23.46
CA VAL A 624 13.95 -17.66 23.60
C VAL A 624 14.02 -18.38 22.24
N VAL A 625 14.51 -19.61 22.26
CA VAL A 625 14.63 -20.51 21.10
C VAL A 625 13.80 -21.78 21.31
N GLU A 626 12.76 -21.96 20.50
CA GLU A 626 11.79 -23.06 20.51
C GLU A 626 11.62 -23.65 19.10
N GLY A 627 12.67 -24.27 18.55
CA GLY A 627 12.61 -24.83 17.20
C GLY A 627 13.90 -25.52 16.76
N SER A 628 14.09 -25.58 15.45
CA SER A 628 15.37 -25.88 14.80
C SER A 628 15.97 -24.56 14.33
N ILE A 629 16.74 -23.91 15.21
CA ILE A 629 17.21 -22.55 14.99
C ILE A 629 18.69 -22.53 14.61
N THR A 630 19.04 -21.67 13.66
CA THR A 630 20.43 -21.41 13.24
C THR A 630 20.81 -19.96 13.49
N LEU A 631 21.92 -19.72 14.18
CA LEU A 631 22.50 -18.40 14.37
C LEU A 631 23.91 -18.42 13.77
N ALA A 632 24.17 -17.60 12.77
CA ALA A 632 25.49 -17.51 12.14
C ALA A 632 25.98 -16.06 12.06
N ASP A 633 27.25 -15.83 12.36
CA ASP A 633 27.91 -14.55 12.07
C ASP A 633 27.25 -13.33 12.77
N ASN A 634 26.61 -13.52 13.92
CA ASN A 634 25.92 -12.43 14.63
C ASN A 634 26.80 -11.81 15.73
N ILE A 635 26.70 -10.49 15.94
CA ILE A 635 27.52 -9.72 16.89
C ILE A 635 26.66 -8.96 17.90
N ASN A 636 26.76 -9.31 19.19
CA ASN A 636 26.13 -8.56 20.26
C ASN A 636 27.17 -7.63 20.94
N ASN A 637 26.99 -6.32 20.81
CA ASN A 637 27.74 -5.29 21.53
C ASN A 637 26.96 -4.71 22.72
N GLY A 638 25.64 -4.86 22.74
CA GLY A 638 24.77 -4.32 23.78
C GLY A 638 24.81 -5.15 25.06
N ALA A 639 24.85 -4.47 26.21
CA ALA A 639 24.73 -5.13 27.51
C ALA A 639 23.37 -5.86 27.63
N VAL A 640 23.37 -7.05 28.23
CA VAL A 640 22.18 -7.87 28.46
C VAL A 640 21.97 -8.03 29.96
N SER A 641 20.83 -7.59 30.47
CA SER A 641 20.57 -7.58 31.90
C SER A 641 19.17 -8.05 32.27
N SER A 642 19.07 -8.68 33.45
CA SER A 642 17.78 -8.92 34.10
C SER A 642 17.84 -8.57 35.58
N ASP A 643 16.76 -7.97 36.08
CA ASP A 643 16.50 -7.71 37.48
C ASP A 643 15.06 -8.10 37.79
N VAL A 644 14.87 -9.31 38.31
CA VAL A 644 13.53 -9.89 38.49
C VAL A 644 13.35 -10.36 39.94
N ALA A 645 12.16 -10.21 40.53
CA ALA A 645 11.85 -10.76 41.84
C ALA A 645 10.87 -11.94 41.69
N GLN A 646 11.36 -13.16 41.96
CA GLN A 646 10.63 -14.35 42.46
C GLN A 646 10.82 -15.73 41.78
N THR A 647 11.26 -15.91 40.52
CA THR A 647 11.50 -17.29 39.97
C THR A 647 12.25 -17.34 38.61
N TYR A 648 12.67 -18.55 38.20
CA TYR A 648 13.40 -18.99 36.98
C TYR A 648 13.73 -17.95 35.89
N LYS A 649 15.03 -17.67 35.72
CA LYS A 649 15.53 -16.64 34.80
C LYS A 649 16.75 -17.08 34.02
N SER A 650 16.84 -16.60 32.79
CA SER A 650 17.99 -16.85 31.95
C SER A 650 18.45 -15.62 31.19
N VAL A 651 19.72 -15.24 31.34
CA VAL A 651 20.36 -14.14 30.62
C VAL A 651 21.52 -14.70 29.81
N GLY A 652 21.54 -14.49 28.51
CA GLY A 652 22.64 -14.89 27.64
C GLY A 652 23.16 -13.72 26.81
N GLY A 653 24.47 -13.64 26.58
CA GLY A 653 25.02 -12.62 25.69
C GLY A 653 24.55 -12.79 24.24
N ILE A 654 24.23 -14.01 23.80
CA ILE A 654 23.61 -14.28 22.48
C ILE A 654 22.18 -14.80 22.66
N VAL A 655 21.99 -15.90 23.37
CA VAL A 655 20.67 -16.54 23.55
C VAL A 655 20.30 -16.60 25.02
N GLY A 656 19.13 -16.09 25.38
CA GLY A 656 18.60 -16.21 26.73
C GLY A 656 18.34 -17.67 27.09
N HIS A 657 17.40 -18.33 26.41
CA HIS A 657 17.01 -19.71 26.74
C HIS A 657 16.80 -20.58 25.51
N VAL A 658 17.37 -21.77 25.54
CA VAL A 658 17.24 -22.80 24.50
C VAL A 658 16.34 -23.92 25.00
N MET A 659 15.19 -24.10 24.35
CA MET A 659 14.22 -25.14 24.69
C MET A 659 14.24 -26.35 23.75
N GLN A 660 14.89 -26.22 22.58
CA GLN A 660 14.96 -27.24 21.53
C GLN A 660 16.32 -27.18 20.81
N SER A 661 16.37 -27.30 19.48
CA SER A 661 17.62 -27.39 18.73
C SER A 661 18.17 -26.02 18.34
N LEU A 662 19.44 -25.78 18.64
CA LEU A 662 20.18 -24.58 18.31
C LEU A 662 21.52 -24.95 17.66
N THR A 663 21.81 -24.35 16.51
CA THR A 663 23.14 -24.35 15.90
C THR A 663 23.66 -22.92 15.85
N MET A 664 24.84 -22.70 16.44
CA MET A 664 25.56 -21.44 16.48
C MET A 664 26.90 -21.59 15.78
N THR A 665 27.20 -20.69 14.85
CA THR A 665 28.50 -20.63 14.18
C THR A 665 29.01 -19.19 14.11
N ARG A 666 30.23 -18.91 14.56
CA ARG A 666 30.84 -17.57 14.51
C ARG A 666 29.96 -16.45 15.09
N ASN A 667 29.31 -16.71 16.22
CA ASN A 667 28.57 -15.67 16.94
C ASN A 667 29.47 -15.06 18.01
N GLU A 668 29.42 -13.74 18.15
CA GLU A 668 30.32 -12.98 19.02
C GLU A 668 29.53 -12.12 20.01
N ASN A 669 29.84 -12.27 21.31
CA ASN A 669 29.32 -11.42 22.36
C ASN A 669 30.44 -10.53 22.93
N TYR A 670 30.20 -9.22 22.94
CA TYR A 670 31.04 -8.19 23.56
C TYR A 670 30.27 -7.40 24.64
N GLY A 671 28.96 -7.59 24.75
CA GLY A 671 28.12 -6.94 25.75
C GLY A 671 28.14 -7.67 27.08
N ASP A 672 28.24 -6.93 28.18
CA ASP A 672 28.22 -7.50 29.52
C ASP A 672 26.89 -8.19 29.82
N VAL A 673 26.95 -9.30 30.56
CA VAL A 673 25.81 -10.14 30.91
C VAL A 673 25.58 -10.08 32.41
N THR A 674 24.46 -9.50 32.84
CA THR A 674 24.17 -9.33 34.27
C THR A 674 22.81 -9.90 34.64
N ALA A 675 22.79 -10.88 35.54
CA ALA A 675 21.57 -11.35 36.18
C ALA A 675 21.51 -10.90 37.64
N VAL A 676 20.43 -10.24 38.03
CA VAL A 676 20.17 -9.78 39.40
C VAL A 676 18.96 -10.52 39.97
N SER A 677 19.08 -10.92 41.24
CA SER A 677 18.03 -11.66 41.94
C SER A 677 18.16 -11.52 43.44
N SER A 678 17.03 -11.39 44.13
CA SER A 678 16.93 -11.52 45.59
C SER A 678 16.86 -12.98 46.07
N LEU A 679 16.74 -13.95 45.15
CA LEU A 679 16.72 -15.40 45.42
C LEU A 679 17.85 -16.12 44.68
N THR A 680 18.39 -17.18 45.28
CA THR A 680 19.64 -17.84 44.85
C THR A 680 19.48 -19.11 44.01
N ASN A 681 18.28 -19.66 43.80
CA ASN A 681 18.16 -21.06 43.34
C ASN A 681 17.93 -21.27 41.82
N ASP A 682 17.42 -20.28 41.07
CA ASP A 682 17.08 -20.43 39.62
C ASP A 682 17.42 -19.19 38.77
N VAL A 683 18.69 -18.78 38.78
CA VAL A 683 19.18 -17.61 38.03
C VAL A 683 20.40 -18.01 37.22
N PHE A 684 20.32 -17.86 35.89
CA PHE A 684 21.34 -18.30 34.94
C PHE A 684 21.88 -17.12 34.14
N ALA A 685 23.20 -16.95 34.10
CA ALA A 685 23.89 -15.95 33.29
C ALA A 685 25.03 -16.58 32.48
N GLY A 686 24.90 -16.60 31.16
CA GLY A 686 25.91 -17.15 30.26
C GLY A 686 26.46 -16.12 29.29
N GLY A 687 27.77 -16.10 29.05
CA GLY A 687 28.37 -15.20 28.07
C GLY A 687 27.86 -15.40 26.64
N LEU A 688 27.49 -16.63 26.26
CA LEU A 688 26.76 -16.93 25.01
C LEU A 688 25.31 -17.33 25.28
N ILE A 689 25.08 -18.39 26.06
CA ILE A 689 23.77 -18.98 26.27
C ILE A 689 23.43 -18.95 27.76
N GLY A 690 22.32 -18.32 28.14
CA GLY A 690 21.92 -18.29 29.55
C GLY A 690 21.53 -19.67 30.07
N HIS A 691 20.63 -20.37 29.38
CA HIS A 691 20.07 -21.64 29.85
C HIS A 691 19.72 -22.58 28.71
N ILE A 692 19.86 -23.88 28.97
CA ILE A 692 19.53 -24.95 28.03
C ILE A 692 18.70 -25.99 28.81
N ASP A 693 17.43 -26.14 28.44
CA ASP A 693 16.53 -27.12 29.05
C ASP A 693 15.55 -27.70 28.04
N SER A 694 15.32 -29.01 28.12
CA SER A 694 14.25 -29.64 27.36
C SER A 694 12.93 -29.34 28.06
N GLY A 695 12.07 -28.49 27.47
CA GLY A 695 10.73 -28.22 28.00
C GLY A 695 9.83 -29.46 28.13
N SER A 696 10.25 -30.62 27.60
CA SER A 696 9.70 -31.94 27.88
C SER A 696 10.79 -33.03 27.82
N ALA A 697 10.65 -34.09 28.63
CA ALA A 697 11.55 -35.25 28.64
C ALA A 697 11.53 -36.09 27.33
N SER A 698 10.88 -35.62 26.28
CA SER A 698 10.63 -36.34 25.02
C SER A 698 11.22 -35.67 23.77
N VAL A 699 11.76 -34.45 23.89
CA VAL A 699 12.36 -33.72 22.76
C VAL A 699 13.82 -33.43 23.07
N PRO A 700 14.78 -34.04 22.34
CA PRO A 700 16.17 -33.80 22.63
C PRO A 700 16.58 -32.36 22.31
N THR A 701 17.29 -31.74 23.25
CA THR A 701 17.82 -30.37 23.08
C THR A 701 19.27 -30.49 22.63
N VAL A 702 19.57 -30.00 21.42
CA VAL A 702 20.91 -30.04 20.82
C VAL A 702 21.41 -28.62 20.67
N ALA A 703 22.53 -28.28 21.33
CA ALA A 703 23.18 -26.98 21.17
C ALA A 703 24.59 -27.18 20.59
N ASN A 704 24.75 -26.90 19.30
CA ASN A 704 26.05 -26.97 18.63
C ASN A 704 26.63 -25.56 18.47
N CYS A 705 27.78 -25.29 19.06
CA CYS A 705 28.49 -24.02 18.96
C CYS A 705 29.87 -24.25 18.33
N THR A 706 30.18 -23.52 17.26
CA THR A 706 31.46 -23.62 16.57
C THR A 706 32.00 -22.22 16.28
N GLU A 707 33.28 -21.98 16.60
CA GLU A 707 33.95 -20.69 16.36
C GLU A 707 33.27 -19.47 17.04
N CYS A 708 32.50 -19.67 18.11
CA CYS A 708 31.83 -18.58 18.82
C CYS A 708 32.76 -17.88 19.82
N VAL A 709 32.55 -16.58 20.06
CA VAL A 709 33.37 -15.76 20.95
C VAL A 709 32.50 -15.11 22.01
N SER A 710 32.89 -15.21 23.28
CA SER A 710 32.34 -14.38 24.36
C SER A 710 33.45 -13.60 25.02
N ASN A 711 33.48 -12.28 24.84
CA ASN A 711 34.42 -11.38 25.48
C ASN A 711 33.65 -10.31 26.28
N SER A 712 33.12 -10.72 27.43
CA SER A 712 32.15 -9.94 28.22
C SER A 712 32.30 -10.26 29.69
N ASP A 713 32.02 -9.30 30.57
CA ASP A 713 31.86 -9.60 31.99
C ASP A 713 30.49 -10.27 32.24
N VAL A 714 30.50 -11.39 32.94
CA VAL A 714 29.30 -12.18 33.27
C VAL A 714 29.09 -12.20 34.78
N THR A 715 27.97 -11.67 35.24
CA THR A 715 27.65 -11.56 36.67
C THR A 715 26.32 -12.22 37.00
N SER A 716 26.29 -13.09 38.02
CA SER A 716 25.08 -13.68 38.60
C SER A 716 25.26 -13.96 40.09
N PRO A 717 24.25 -13.75 40.95
CA PRO A 717 24.30 -14.17 42.35
C PRO A 717 24.23 -15.69 42.53
N ALA A 718 23.85 -16.42 41.47
CA ALA A 718 23.75 -17.88 41.44
C ALA A 718 24.66 -18.43 40.32
N ARG A 719 24.10 -19.02 39.27
CA ARG A 719 24.90 -19.75 38.27
C ARG A 719 25.37 -18.79 37.16
N ALA A 720 26.68 -18.70 36.99
CA ALA A 720 27.32 -17.90 35.95
C ALA A 720 28.35 -18.74 35.17
N GLY A 721 28.42 -18.54 33.85
CA GLY A 721 29.45 -19.17 33.02
C GLY A 721 29.88 -18.34 31.82
N ALA A 722 31.16 -18.46 31.43
CA ALA A 722 31.74 -17.69 30.34
C ALA A 722 31.11 -18.01 28.97
N LEU A 723 30.65 -19.25 28.77
CA LEU A 723 29.88 -19.66 27.59
C LEU A 723 28.41 -19.90 27.95
N PHE A 724 28.14 -20.70 28.98
CA PHE A 724 26.78 -21.06 29.41
C PHE A 724 26.69 -21.32 30.92
N ALA A 725 25.50 -21.17 31.52
CA ALA A 725 25.31 -21.30 32.98
C ALA A 725 24.74 -22.64 33.48
N ILE A 726 24.08 -23.46 32.64
CA ILE A 726 23.67 -24.84 33.01
C ILE A 726 23.85 -25.77 31.83
N LEU A 727 24.31 -27.00 32.15
CA LEU A 727 24.18 -28.17 31.29
C LEU A 727 23.40 -29.27 32.03
N PHE A 728 22.17 -29.53 31.55
CA PHE A 728 21.41 -30.78 31.60
C PHE A 728 20.78 -31.24 32.93
N ASN A 729 19.45 -31.44 32.91
CA ASN A 729 18.71 -32.21 33.91
C ASN A 729 18.25 -33.58 33.37
N SER A 730 18.72 -34.05 32.20
CA SER A 730 18.23 -35.31 31.64
C SER A 730 19.18 -36.00 30.65
N GLU A 731 18.97 -37.31 30.44
CA GLU A 731 19.58 -38.15 29.41
C GLU A 731 19.24 -37.72 27.96
N TYR A 732 18.50 -36.62 27.77
CA TYR A 732 17.91 -36.19 26.50
C TYR A 732 18.54 -34.91 25.92
N SER A 733 19.72 -34.50 26.36
CA SER A 733 20.31 -33.22 25.91
C SER A 733 21.80 -33.37 25.61
N SER A 734 22.25 -32.77 24.50
CA SER A 734 23.63 -32.94 23.97
C SER A 734 24.11 -31.67 23.26
N GLY A 735 25.41 -31.52 23.06
CA GLY A 735 25.95 -30.36 22.35
C GLY A 735 27.42 -30.50 22.01
N LEU A 736 27.82 -29.93 20.87
CA LEU A 736 29.21 -29.84 20.42
C LEU A 736 29.70 -28.40 20.63
N PHE A 737 30.83 -28.23 21.31
CA PHE A 737 31.49 -26.92 21.46
C PHE A 737 32.90 -27.03 20.90
N LYS A 738 33.13 -26.35 19.77
CA LYS A 738 34.37 -26.46 19.01
C LYS A 738 34.93 -25.09 18.69
N ASP A 739 36.23 -24.89 18.88
CA ASP A 739 36.96 -23.66 18.51
C ASP A 739 36.36 -22.36 19.09
N CYS A 740 35.67 -22.42 20.22
CA CYS A 740 35.06 -21.26 20.87
C CYS A 740 36.08 -20.50 21.74
N ARG A 741 35.98 -19.17 21.79
CA ARG A 741 36.89 -18.31 22.58
C ARG A 741 36.15 -17.60 23.71
N ILE A 742 36.82 -17.45 24.84
CA ILE A 742 36.31 -16.75 26.02
C ILE A 742 37.27 -15.64 26.46
N GLY A 743 36.72 -14.53 26.90
CA GLY A 743 37.39 -13.38 27.51
C GLY A 743 36.44 -12.70 28.53
N GLY A 744 36.94 -11.70 29.25
CA GLY A 744 36.20 -11.04 30.34
C GLY A 744 36.23 -11.81 31.67
N THR A 745 35.46 -11.33 32.64
CA THR A 745 35.41 -11.85 34.02
C THR A 745 34.08 -12.53 34.30
N VAL A 746 34.08 -13.67 35.02
CA VAL A 746 32.84 -14.33 35.47
C VAL A 746 32.72 -14.27 36.99
N THR A 747 31.66 -13.65 37.49
CA THR A 747 31.38 -13.44 38.91
C THR A 747 30.07 -14.13 39.31
N GLY A 748 30.14 -15.17 40.13
CA GLY A 748 28.97 -15.90 40.66
C GLY A 748 29.32 -17.25 41.29
N LEU A 749 28.32 -18.03 41.71
CA LEU A 749 28.50 -19.45 42.06
C LEU A 749 28.75 -20.24 40.77
N VAL A 750 30.02 -20.41 40.44
CA VAL A 750 30.50 -21.30 39.38
C VAL A 750 30.29 -22.74 39.87
N PHE A 751 29.20 -23.40 39.48
CA PHE A 751 28.91 -24.78 39.91
C PHE A 751 29.24 -25.83 38.83
N ASP A 752 29.89 -26.86 39.36
CA ASP A 752 30.23 -28.16 38.81
C ASP A 752 29.00 -28.87 38.21
N ALA A 753 29.17 -29.51 37.04
CA ALA A 753 28.12 -30.23 36.36
C ALA A 753 27.75 -31.47 37.18
N ASP A 754 26.57 -31.50 37.79
CA ASP A 754 25.99 -32.73 38.34
C ASP A 754 25.51 -33.58 37.16
N LEU A 755 26.47 -34.21 36.48
CA LEU A 755 26.24 -35.19 35.44
C LEU A 755 25.60 -36.41 36.10
N GLY A 756 24.27 -36.45 36.12
CA GLY A 756 23.50 -37.63 36.56
C GLY A 756 24.06 -38.91 35.92
N THR A 757 23.90 -40.05 36.59
CA THR A 757 24.64 -41.33 36.42
C THR A 757 24.65 -42.01 35.02
N GLY A 758 24.20 -41.34 33.96
CA GLY A 758 24.36 -41.74 32.57
C GLY A 758 25.71 -41.31 31.99
N ALA A 759 26.19 -41.99 30.95
CA ALA A 759 27.42 -41.62 30.26
C ALA A 759 27.20 -40.38 29.38
N HIS A 760 27.87 -39.27 29.71
CA HIS A 760 27.80 -38.00 28.97
C HIS A 760 29.07 -37.80 28.14
N THR A 761 28.95 -37.38 26.88
CA THR A 761 30.09 -37.09 26.00
C THR A 761 30.06 -35.62 25.59
N ILE A 762 30.78 -34.76 26.32
CA ILE A 762 31.12 -33.41 25.87
C ILE A 762 32.46 -33.51 25.14
N THR A 763 32.47 -33.30 23.83
CA THR A 763 33.71 -33.19 23.05
C THR A 763 34.08 -31.72 22.97
N ALA A 764 34.90 -31.28 23.91
CA ALA A 764 35.65 -30.03 23.79
C ALA A 764 37.02 -30.39 23.20
N GLU A 765 37.16 -30.32 21.88
CA GLU A 765 38.48 -30.25 21.27
C GLU A 765 39.04 -28.87 21.66
N ASN A 766 39.95 -28.85 22.64
CA ASN A 766 40.87 -27.75 23.01
C ASN A 766 40.45 -26.80 24.13
N LEU A 767 40.63 -27.21 25.39
CA LEU A 767 40.53 -26.31 26.56
C LEU A 767 41.88 -26.27 27.29
N SER A 768 42.52 -25.09 27.38
CA SER A 768 43.76 -24.88 28.16
C SER A 768 43.47 -24.50 29.63
N ASP A 769 44.52 -24.53 30.46
CA ASP A 769 44.50 -24.47 31.94
C ASP A 769 43.69 -23.32 32.59
N CYS A 770 43.31 -22.26 31.86
CA CYS A 770 42.40 -21.23 32.37
C CYS A 770 40.93 -21.70 32.45
N ALA A 771 40.57 -22.76 31.72
CA ALA A 771 39.29 -23.44 31.78
C ALA A 771 39.21 -24.51 32.90
N LYS A 772 40.33 -24.85 33.54
CA LYS A 772 40.39 -25.89 34.59
C LYS A 772 39.73 -25.49 35.91
N SER A 773 39.36 -24.22 36.09
CA SER A 773 38.55 -23.77 37.24
C SER A 773 37.04 -23.74 36.96
N TYR A 774 36.58 -24.12 35.76
CA TYR A 774 35.20 -23.85 35.28
C TYR A 774 34.35 -25.07 34.94
N LEU A 775 34.87 -26.29 35.03
CA LEU A 775 34.12 -27.53 34.83
C LEU A 775 34.61 -28.54 35.86
N GLY A 776 33.80 -28.89 36.85
CA GLY A 776 34.14 -29.99 37.74
C GLY A 776 33.63 -31.34 37.23
N GLY A 777 34.02 -32.40 37.95
CA GLY A 777 33.33 -33.69 37.93
C GLY A 777 33.48 -34.62 36.72
N ASN A 778 34.61 -35.34 36.63
CA ASN A 778 34.82 -36.59 35.85
C ASN A 778 34.47 -36.60 34.34
N ALA A 779 35.37 -36.10 33.50
CA ALA A 779 35.46 -36.48 32.08
C ALA A 779 36.93 -36.72 31.66
N THR A 780 37.18 -37.76 30.88
CA THR A 780 38.52 -38.13 30.38
C THR A 780 38.86 -37.34 29.11
N TYR A 781 40.09 -36.82 29.04
CA TYR A 781 40.58 -35.77 28.13
C TYR A 781 41.57 -36.28 27.06
N ILE A 782 41.53 -35.74 25.83
CA ILE A 782 42.61 -35.77 24.80
C ILE A 782 42.61 -34.42 24.02
N GLU A 783 43.82 -33.92 23.71
CA GLU A 783 44.27 -32.52 23.47
C GLU A 783 44.48 -32.15 21.96
N ASP A 784 44.25 -30.88 21.50
CA ASP A 784 45.17 -30.06 20.64
C ASP A 784 44.66 -28.70 20.05
N ASN A 785 45.02 -27.55 20.69
CA ASN A 785 45.07 -26.13 20.21
C ASN A 785 43.94 -25.11 20.52
N LEU A 786 44.14 -24.22 21.52
CA LEU A 786 43.39 -22.95 21.70
C LEU A 786 44.36 -21.76 21.85
N GLN A 787 44.06 -20.60 21.23
CA GLN A 787 44.79 -19.33 21.41
C GLN A 787 43.99 -18.37 22.31
N LEU A 788 44.60 -17.92 23.41
CA LEU A 788 44.13 -16.78 24.21
C LEU A 788 44.25 -15.50 23.37
N ALA A 789 43.21 -14.66 23.34
CA ALA A 789 43.34 -13.29 22.85
C ALA A 789 44.03 -12.44 23.94
N GLU A 790 45.06 -11.67 23.57
CA GLU A 790 45.79 -10.76 24.47
C GLU A 790 44.92 -9.66 25.08
#